data_AF-A0A5C6D416-F1
#
_entry.id   AF-A0A5C6D416-F1
#
_cell.length_a   1.000
_cell.length_b   1.000
_cell.length_c   1.000
_cell.angle_alpha   90.00
_cell.angle_beta   90.00
_cell.angle_gamma   90.00
#
_symmetry.space_group_name_H-M   'P 1'
#
loop_
_entity.id
_entity.type
_entity.pdbx_description
1 polymer ?
#
loop_
_entity_poly.entity_id
_entity_poly.type
_entity_poly.pdbx_seq_one_letter_code
_entity_poly.pdbx_strand_id
1 'polypeptide(L)'
;MSQEALLRNFSMPEDHVPPDAWVLRITDPPVDPRVGPKSFLLGLGGLGAALIVVAAVFPGLAHAIDSMLPRSVGYEVRAALFQTVACPLVMLLSFFVIAAMLWHGSILVRFAAVASGLIPATFAFVVMFYWKFYDPLFPQIALMTVVVQLIVGGAIALMLQWWTPWSLSEFRGHEDPIRPLDIRSIIELTGISAFVFAIVASVRVADVLDVAAYSSIVSMVLALITVASMATLLRRSKSTYRPMVVVVLLCLVVSYLANTLAAIDEYGTNNLQQKQPYIVLLSVYGAVMMLVGIWVCTEWLRGCGWYFFSRKDDANVVYPIGAFCYTPEVLRKQRESERGMDTSNPLAFEGLFQDSRLDDSPANQDAWVLQSLELAEHRSLSSASFMLGLVGLAAGLCGVCFVTSIVMKIVEVYFDQQPTFTMISLIYQTIAIPPLMLFAIMVVTPMFWYGSVLVRFGIAVCMILPGSVLFVVLLNLVVDGNIDGDFVEGYSAGLFSQLLGSGFVAVVVQFWTPWTLSHLRESVEPMPPMGIRSIIELTVIAAFSFAVFGAADVPGVMVGILFFGATGTLMSLVCIGVMVATLRHEKTNYRLAFASILPAMIATFVFNGFFAVEMFGWGGLIGYWWLVLPVSLYGSMLIGGTMLLALSWLRGCGWCCVNRKAIVRRAAT
;
A
#
# COMPACT_ATOMS: atom_id res chain seq x y z
N MET A 1 -31.23 36.33 -1.03
CA MET A 1 -29.84 35.99 -0.65
C MET A 1 -28.92 36.62 -1.69
N SER A 2 -27.98 37.49 -1.29
CA SER A 2 -27.10 38.19 -2.27
C SER A 2 -26.10 37.22 -2.89
N GLN A 3 -25.65 37.51 -4.10
CA GLN A 3 -24.63 36.72 -4.82
C GLN A 3 -23.32 36.62 -4.00
N GLU A 4 -23.02 37.64 -3.17
CA GLU A 4 -21.94 37.62 -2.18
C GLU A 4 -22.18 36.66 -1.01
N ALA A 5 -23.43 36.49 -0.55
CA ALA A 5 -23.77 35.51 0.50
C ALA A 5 -23.70 34.06 -0.01
N LEU A 6 -24.01 33.82 -1.29
CA LEU A 6 -23.79 32.53 -1.95
C LEU A 6 -22.29 32.26 -2.17
N LEU A 7 -21.50 33.27 -2.55
CA LEU A 7 -20.05 33.15 -2.69
C LEU A 7 -19.31 32.94 -1.36
N ARG A 8 -19.81 33.50 -0.24
CA ARG A 8 -19.30 33.23 1.11
C ARG A 8 -19.69 31.84 1.65
N ASN A 9 -20.82 31.28 1.21
CA ASN A 9 -21.28 29.95 1.65
C ASN A 9 -20.75 28.80 0.78
N PHE A 10 -20.11 29.09 -0.36
CA PHE A 10 -19.51 28.09 -1.27
C PHE A 10 -17.98 28.11 -1.29
N SER A 11 -17.34 28.94 -0.46
CA SER A 11 -15.89 28.94 -0.26
C SER A 11 -15.47 27.93 0.82
N MET A 12 -15.08 26.75 0.36
CA MET A 12 -14.17 25.76 0.97
C MET A 12 -14.52 25.10 2.33
N PRO A 13 -14.24 23.79 2.48
CA PRO A 13 -14.33 23.07 3.76
C PRO A 13 -13.27 23.46 4.82
N GLU A 14 -12.22 24.22 4.44
CA GLU A 14 -11.05 24.45 5.31
C GLU A 14 -11.21 25.66 6.27
N ASP A 15 -12.10 26.61 5.97
CA ASP A 15 -12.28 27.84 6.77
C ASP A 15 -13.43 27.76 7.81
N HIS A 16 -14.20 26.67 7.86
CA HIS A 16 -15.30 26.51 8.83
C HIS A 16 -14.89 25.94 10.20
N VAL A 17 -13.61 25.55 10.35
CA VAL A 17 -13.05 25.20 11.66
C VAL A 17 -12.07 26.32 12.02
N PRO A 18 -12.40 27.22 12.95
CA PRO A 18 -11.47 28.28 13.35
C PRO A 18 -10.10 27.68 13.70
N PRO A 19 -8.98 28.37 13.42
CA PRO A 19 -7.64 27.87 13.75
C PRO A 19 -7.53 27.39 15.21
N ASP A 20 -8.26 28.04 16.11
CA ASP A 20 -8.33 27.70 17.53
C ASP A 20 -9.04 26.35 17.78
N ALA A 21 -10.02 25.97 16.95
CA ALA A 21 -10.65 24.65 16.99
C ALA A 21 -9.75 23.55 16.39
N TRP A 22 -8.85 23.89 15.47
CA TRP A 22 -7.76 22.99 15.07
C TRP A 22 -6.77 22.78 16.21
N VAL A 23 -6.37 23.84 16.91
CA VAL A 23 -5.45 23.76 18.07
C VAL A 23 -6.08 23.00 19.25
N LEU A 24 -7.38 23.18 19.50
CA LEU A 24 -8.15 22.41 20.48
C LEU A 24 -8.28 20.92 20.10
N ARG A 25 -8.47 20.59 18.80
CA ARG A 25 -8.52 19.19 18.32
C ARG A 25 -7.16 18.48 18.25
N ILE A 26 -6.07 19.22 18.09
CA ILE A 26 -4.69 18.71 18.18
C ILE A 26 -4.34 18.32 19.62
N THR A 27 -5.01 18.93 20.59
CA THR A 27 -4.76 18.77 22.03
C THR A 27 -5.83 17.98 22.76
N ASP A 28 -6.95 17.61 22.12
CA ASP A 28 -7.99 16.77 22.74
C ASP A 28 -7.40 15.39 23.09
N PRO A 29 -7.23 15.08 24.39
CA PRO A 29 -6.99 13.71 24.80
C PRO A 29 -8.23 12.87 24.46
N PRO A 30 -8.11 11.52 24.32
CA PRO A 30 -9.29 10.68 24.18
C PRO A 30 -10.31 11.05 25.26
N VAL A 31 -11.54 11.32 24.82
CA VAL A 31 -12.60 12.01 25.60
C VAL A 31 -12.99 11.26 26.87
N ASP A 32 -12.59 10.00 27.02
CA ASP A 32 -12.82 9.24 28.25
C ASP A 32 -11.51 8.92 29.02
N PRO A 33 -11.18 9.66 30.09
CA PRO A 33 -10.04 9.37 30.96
C PRO A 33 -10.21 8.08 31.79
N ARG A 34 -11.37 7.40 31.70
CA ARG A 34 -11.64 6.12 32.39
C ARG A 34 -11.25 4.89 31.57
N VAL A 35 -10.77 5.09 30.35
CA VAL A 35 -10.11 4.06 29.56
C VAL A 35 -8.79 3.71 30.23
N GLY A 36 -8.81 2.64 31.02
CA GLY A 36 -7.67 2.27 31.83
C GLY A 36 -6.49 1.82 30.96
N PRO A 37 -5.24 2.15 31.31
CA PRO A 37 -4.04 1.49 30.75
C PRO A 37 -4.15 -0.04 30.78
N LYS A 38 -4.99 -0.60 31.65
CA LYS A 38 -5.36 -2.02 31.72
C LYS A 38 -5.86 -2.57 30.39
N SER A 39 -6.74 -1.89 29.66
CA SER A 39 -7.33 -2.49 28.45
C SER A 39 -6.39 -2.45 27.25
N PHE A 40 -5.57 -1.39 27.15
CA PHE A 40 -4.43 -1.33 26.24
C PHE A 40 -3.38 -2.42 26.56
N LEU A 41 -3.02 -2.56 27.85
CA LEU A 41 -2.08 -3.56 28.32
C LEU A 41 -2.59 -5.00 28.11
N LEU A 42 -3.90 -5.23 28.24
CA LEU A 42 -4.50 -6.56 28.05
C LEU A 42 -4.74 -6.88 26.57
N GLY A 43 -5.14 -5.91 25.74
CA GLY A 43 -5.34 -6.09 24.30
C GLY A 43 -4.01 -6.18 23.53
N LEU A 44 -3.50 -5.02 23.09
CA LEU A 44 -2.23 -4.93 22.33
C LEU A 44 -1.02 -5.35 23.16
N GLY A 45 -0.94 -4.94 24.43
CA GLY A 45 0.13 -5.35 25.32
C GLY A 45 0.14 -6.87 25.55
N GLY A 46 -1.04 -7.50 25.62
CA GLY A 46 -1.20 -8.94 25.73
C GLY A 46 -0.73 -9.68 24.48
N LEU A 47 -1.09 -9.19 23.29
CA LEU A 47 -0.56 -9.73 22.02
C LEU A 47 0.96 -9.59 21.93
N GLY A 48 1.51 -8.43 22.33
CA GLY A 48 2.96 -8.22 22.37
C GLY A 48 3.67 -9.14 23.36
N ALA A 49 3.12 -9.33 24.56
CA ALA A 49 3.64 -10.26 25.55
C ALA A 49 3.57 -11.71 25.06
N ALA A 50 2.45 -12.11 24.46
CA ALA A 50 2.31 -13.42 23.84
C ALA A 50 3.34 -13.62 22.72
N LEU A 51 3.60 -12.60 21.89
CA LEU A 51 4.61 -12.64 20.85
C LEU A 51 6.00 -12.89 21.44
N ILE A 52 6.38 -12.19 22.51
CA ILE A 52 7.65 -12.39 23.20
C ILE A 52 7.77 -13.82 23.75
N VAL A 53 6.72 -14.32 24.41
CA VAL A 53 6.71 -15.67 24.98
C VAL A 53 6.81 -16.73 23.88
N VAL A 54 6.03 -16.61 22.81
CA VAL A 54 6.06 -17.55 21.68
C VAL A 54 7.41 -17.50 20.98
N ALA A 55 7.99 -16.31 20.77
CA ALA A 55 9.32 -16.12 20.18
C ALA A 55 10.45 -16.71 21.04
N ALA A 56 10.27 -16.81 22.36
CA ALA A 56 11.24 -17.47 23.24
C ALA A 56 11.02 -18.99 23.30
N VAL A 57 9.79 -19.42 23.55
CA VAL A 57 9.47 -20.81 23.91
C VAL A 57 9.42 -21.71 22.68
N PHE A 58 8.76 -21.28 21.59
CA PHE A 58 8.52 -22.17 20.46
C PHE A 58 9.81 -22.54 19.72
N PRO A 59 10.75 -21.59 19.46
CA PRO A 59 12.09 -21.93 18.98
C PRO A 59 12.84 -22.94 19.86
N GLY A 60 12.83 -22.72 21.18
CA GLY A 60 13.47 -23.63 22.13
C GLY A 60 12.85 -25.03 22.12
N LEU A 61 11.52 -25.11 22.02
CA LEU A 61 10.79 -26.37 21.93
C LEU A 61 11.06 -27.10 20.61
N ALA A 62 11.02 -26.39 19.47
CA ALA A 62 11.39 -26.96 18.18
C ALA A 62 12.81 -27.51 18.20
N HIS A 63 13.75 -26.78 18.82
CA HIS A 63 15.12 -27.26 18.98
C HIS A 63 15.20 -28.51 19.85
N ALA A 64 14.52 -28.53 21.00
CA ALA A 64 14.50 -29.70 21.88
C ALA A 64 13.96 -30.93 21.14
N ILE A 65 12.88 -30.78 20.37
CA ILE A 65 12.29 -31.87 19.59
C ILE A 65 13.23 -32.29 18.44
N ASP A 66 13.80 -31.34 17.68
CA ASP A 66 14.75 -31.61 16.58
C ASP A 66 15.99 -32.37 17.07
N SER A 67 16.50 -32.06 18.27
CA SER A 67 17.63 -32.77 18.88
C SER A 67 17.31 -34.19 19.36
N MET A 68 16.04 -34.47 19.66
CA MET A 68 15.56 -35.81 20.05
C MET A 68 15.20 -36.69 18.85
N LEU A 69 15.00 -36.11 17.67
CA LEU A 69 14.64 -36.85 16.46
C LEU A 69 15.89 -37.56 15.88
N PRO A 70 15.80 -38.86 15.54
CA PRO A 70 16.86 -39.55 14.83
C PRO A 70 17.26 -38.81 13.55
N ARG A 71 18.55 -38.81 13.19
CA ARG A 71 19.02 -38.20 11.92
C ARG A 71 18.38 -38.81 10.66
N SER A 72 17.80 -40.01 10.78
CA SER A 72 17.05 -40.70 9.72
C SER A 72 15.63 -40.16 9.51
N VAL A 73 15.15 -39.26 10.37
CA VAL A 73 13.85 -38.62 10.22
C VAL A 73 13.92 -37.67 9.01
N GLY A 74 13.10 -37.96 8.00
CA GLY A 74 13.06 -37.19 6.76
C GLY A 74 12.70 -35.73 6.98
N TYR A 75 13.17 -34.88 6.07
CA TYR A 75 12.86 -33.44 6.00
C TYR A 75 11.39 -33.10 6.23
N GLU A 76 10.47 -33.93 5.76
CA GLU A 76 9.02 -33.74 5.88
C GLU A 76 8.56 -33.55 7.34
N VAL A 77 9.12 -34.34 8.26
CA VAL A 77 8.80 -34.25 9.69
C VAL A 77 9.43 -33.01 10.31
N ARG A 78 10.66 -32.65 9.91
CA ARG A 78 11.31 -31.41 10.36
C ARG A 78 10.56 -30.18 9.87
N ALA A 79 10.16 -30.16 8.60
CA ALA A 79 9.39 -29.08 8.00
C ALA A 79 8.04 -28.91 8.71
N ALA A 80 7.33 -30.00 9.02
CA ALA A 80 6.10 -29.94 9.80
C ALA A 80 6.33 -29.37 11.21
N LEU A 81 7.40 -29.79 11.89
CA LEU A 81 7.78 -29.25 13.20
C LEU A 81 8.06 -27.74 13.12
N PHE A 82 8.81 -27.30 12.12
CA PHE A 82 9.10 -25.88 11.89
C PHE A 82 7.83 -25.08 11.61
N GLN A 83 6.89 -25.59 10.81
CA GLN A 83 5.62 -24.91 10.56
C GLN A 83 4.75 -24.77 11.81
N THR A 84 4.79 -25.77 12.69
CA THR A 84 4.06 -25.72 13.98
C THR A 84 4.48 -24.52 14.80
N VAL A 85 5.74 -24.10 14.66
CA VAL A 85 6.33 -22.96 15.37
C VAL A 85 6.23 -21.66 14.58
N ALA A 86 6.67 -21.69 13.33
CA ALA A 86 6.82 -20.50 12.48
C ALA A 86 5.46 -19.92 12.09
N CYS A 87 4.49 -20.74 11.68
CA CYS A 87 3.20 -20.24 11.19
C CYS A 87 2.42 -19.45 12.26
N PRO A 88 2.26 -19.94 13.51
CA PRO A 88 1.62 -19.15 14.56
C PRO A 88 2.41 -17.91 14.96
N LEU A 89 3.75 -18.00 15.04
CA LEU A 89 4.62 -16.88 15.39
C LEU A 89 4.50 -15.73 14.37
N VAL A 90 4.58 -16.06 13.08
CA VAL A 90 4.48 -15.09 11.98
C VAL A 90 3.08 -14.47 11.90
N MET A 91 2.03 -15.25 12.14
CA MET A 91 0.67 -14.69 12.22
C MET A 91 0.47 -13.78 13.42
N LEU A 92 0.99 -14.16 14.60
CA LEU A 92 0.92 -13.32 15.80
C LEU A 92 1.70 -12.02 15.63
N LEU A 93 2.88 -12.09 15.01
CA LEU A 93 3.68 -10.93 14.62
C LEU A 93 2.87 -9.99 13.71
N SER A 94 2.28 -10.53 12.64
CA SER A 94 1.45 -9.75 11.72
C SER A 94 0.24 -9.14 12.41
N PHE A 95 -0.49 -9.91 13.22
CA PHE A 95 -1.64 -9.43 13.99
C PHE A 95 -1.26 -8.30 14.94
N PHE A 96 -0.17 -8.44 15.68
CA PHE A 96 0.29 -7.42 16.61
C PHE A 96 0.64 -6.11 15.89
N VAL A 97 1.43 -6.18 14.81
CA VAL A 97 1.82 -5.01 14.00
C VAL A 97 0.57 -4.32 13.42
N ILE A 98 -0.31 -5.09 12.75
CA ILE A 98 -1.49 -4.53 12.08
C ILE A 98 -2.51 -4.00 13.09
N ALA A 99 -2.77 -4.72 14.18
CA ALA A 99 -3.70 -4.27 15.22
C ALA A 99 -3.24 -2.95 15.87
N ALA A 100 -1.95 -2.85 16.18
CA ALA A 100 -1.37 -1.62 16.75
C ALA A 100 -1.40 -0.46 15.76
N MET A 101 -1.19 -0.73 14.46
CA MET A 101 -1.21 0.29 13.42
C MET A 101 -2.62 0.79 13.10
N LEU A 102 -3.63 -0.08 13.21
CA LEU A 102 -5.05 0.25 13.06
C LEU A 102 -5.69 0.85 14.32
N TRP A 103 -4.95 0.89 15.43
CA TRP A 103 -5.42 1.39 16.71
C TRP A 103 -5.65 2.91 16.70
N HIS A 104 -6.54 3.39 17.57
CA HIS A 104 -6.79 4.81 17.77
C HIS A 104 -5.65 5.44 18.60
N GLY A 105 -4.93 6.40 18.02
CA GLY A 105 -3.78 7.06 18.65
C GLY A 105 -2.96 7.84 17.64
N SER A 106 -2.03 8.67 18.11
CA SER A 106 -1.06 9.34 17.23
C SER A 106 -0.19 8.30 16.50
N ILE A 107 0.39 8.67 15.36
CA ILE A 107 1.23 7.75 14.60
C ILE A 107 2.42 7.30 15.46
N LEU A 108 3.02 8.24 16.19
CA LEU A 108 4.13 7.94 17.09
C LEU A 108 3.77 6.94 18.20
N VAL A 109 2.57 7.03 18.79
CA VAL A 109 2.11 6.07 19.81
C VAL A 109 1.90 4.68 19.23
N ARG A 110 1.38 4.56 18.01
CA ARG A 110 1.20 3.26 17.33
C ARG A 110 2.54 2.60 17.05
N PHE A 111 3.50 3.35 16.51
CA PHE A 111 4.84 2.84 16.25
C PHE A 111 5.58 2.49 17.55
N ALA A 112 5.44 3.29 18.61
CA ALA A 112 5.98 2.96 19.92
C ALA A 112 5.36 1.69 20.51
N ALA A 113 4.04 1.50 20.36
CA ALA A 113 3.35 0.29 20.78
C ALA A 113 3.89 -0.94 20.04
N VAL A 114 4.05 -0.87 18.71
CA VAL A 114 4.68 -1.96 17.96
C VAL A 114 6.12 -2.19 18.43
N ALA A 115 6.95 -1.15 18.51
CA ALA A 115 8.35 -1.27 18.92
C ALA A 115 8.49 -1.95 20.30
N SER A 116 7.58 -1.67 21.23
CA SER A 116 7.60 -2.23 22.59
C SER A 116 7.42 -3.76 22.65
N GLY A 117 6.69 -4.36 21.70
CA GLY A 117 6.56 -5.82 21.60
C GLY A 117 7.56 -6.43 20.62
N LEU A 118 7.85 -5.72 19.53
CA LEU A 118 8.67 -6.18 18.42
C LEU A 118 10.15 -6.32 18.81
N ILE A 119 10.70 -5.31 19.49
CA ILE A 119 12.13 -5.31 19.87
C ILE A 119 12.43 -6.45 20.85
N PRO A 120 11.68 -6.64 21.97
CA PRO A 120 11.96 -7.73 22.89
C PRO A 120 11.68 -9.11 22.29
N ALA A 121 10.66 -9.24 21.43
CA ALA A 121 10.39 -10.52 20.76
C ALA A 121 11.51 -10.90 19.79
N THR A 122 12.02 -9.93 19.02
CA THR A 122 13.17 -10.15 18.12
C THR A 122 14.42 -10.50 18.90
N PHE A 123 14.67 -9.78 20.00
CA PHE A 123 15.79 -10.10 20.89
C PHE A 123 15.68 -11.52 21.46
N ALA A 124 14.51 -11.90 21.97
CA ALA A 124 14.26 -13.24 22.50
C ALA A 124 14.46 -14.32 21.42
N PHE A 125 13.92 -14.10 20.21
CA PHE A 125 14.10 -14.99 19.07
C PHE A 125 15.57 -15.16 18.70
N VAL A 126 16.31 -14.04 18.59
CA VAL A 126 17.73 -14.05 18.27
C VAL A 126 18.51 -14.80 19.36
N VAL A 127 18.30 -14.50 20.64
CA VAL A 127 19.01 -15.18 21.74
C VAL A 127 18.80 -16.69 21.70
N MET A 128 17.58 -17.16 21.42
CA MET A 128 17.27 -18.58 21.38
C MET A 128 17.85 -19.29 20.15
N PHE A 129 17.97 -18.61 19.01
CA PHE A 129 18.50 -19.20 17.77
C PHE A 129 19.99 -18.96 17.53
N TYR A 130 20.60 -17.95 18.16
CA TYR A 130 22.00 -17.58 17.98
C TYR A 130 22.96 -18.75 18.25
N TRP A 131 22.62 -19.58 19.24
CA TRP A 131 23.38 -20.78 19.61
C TRP A 131 23.37 -21.88 18.53
N LYS A 132 22.37 -21.91 17.64
CA LYS A 132 22.20 -22.97 16.63
C LYS A 132 23.01 -22.72 15.37
N PHE A 133 23.06 -21.48 14.89
CA PHE A 133 23.60 -21.20 13.56
C PHE A 133 25.06 -20.75 13.58
N TYR A 134 25.60 -20.24 14.70
CA TYR A 134 26.93 -19.59 14.75
C TYR A 134 27.16 -18.61 13.58
N ASP A 135 26.08 -18.14 12.97
CA ASP A 135 26.11 -17.29 11.80
C ASP A 135 26.05 -15.85 12.32
N PRO A 136 27.13 -15.07 12.15
CA PRO A 136 27.15 -13.67 12.58
C PRO A 136 26.10 -12.82 11.84
N LEU A 137 25.57 -13.28 10.71
CA LEU A 137 24.56 -12.57 9.91
C LEU A 137 23.12 -12.82 10.39
N PHE A 138 22.86 -13.91 11.10
CA PHE A 138 21.49 -14.27 11.53
C PHE A 138 20.78 -13.17 12.34
N PRO A 139 21.41 -12.50 13.32
CA PRO A 139 20.78 -11.38 14.04
C PRO A 139 20.40 -10.22 13.12
N GLN A 140 21.22 -9.96 12.09
CA GLN A 140 20.99 -8.88 11.13
C GLN A 140 19.82 -9.22 10.20
N ILE A 141 19.76 -10.45 9.71
CA ILE A 141 18.66 -11.01 8.89
C ILE A 141 17.34 -10.95 9.67
N ALA A 142 17.34 -11.39 10.92
CA ALA A 142 16.14 -11.37 11.77
C ALA A 142 15.66 -9.94 12.05
N LEU A 143 16.58 -9.03 12.39
CA LEU A 143 16.27 -7.62 12.60
C LEU A 143 15.70 -6.99 11.32
N MET A 144 16.31 -7.25 10.17
CA MET A 144 15.87 -6.69 8.89
C MET A 144 14.47 -7.20 8.51
N THR A 145 14.22 -8.51 8.64
CA THR A 145 12.90 -9.12 8.39
C THR A 145 11.80 -8.45 9.21
N VAL A 146 12.08 -8.21 10.49
CA VAL A 146 11.16 -7.57 11.43
C VAL A 146 10.92 -6.09 11.09
N VAL A 147 11.98 -5.36 10.75
CA VAL A 147 11.88 -3.96 10.32
C VAL A 147 11.07 -3.86 9.03
N VAL A 148 11.31 -4.73 8.05
CA VAL A 148 10.53 -4.79 6.81
C VAL A 148 9.05 -5.09 7.10
N GLN A 149 8.75 -6.02 8.01
CA GLN A 149 7.37 -6.31 8.42
C GLN A 149 6.68 -5.12 9.07
N LEU A 150 7.40 -4.36 9.91
CA LEU A 150 6.89 -3.12 10.50
C LEU A 150 6.57 -2.09 9.42
N ILE A 151 7.47 -1.88 8.46
CA ILE A 151 7.30 -0.89 7.39
C ILE A 151 6.17 -1.30 6.46
N VAL A 152 6.25 -2.50 5.87
CA VAL A 152 5.33 -2.95 4.83
C VAL A 152 3.95 -3.22 5.44
N GLY A 153 3.90 -3.97 6.55
CA GLY A 153 2.65 -4.23 7.25
C GLY A 153 2.03 -2.96 7.81
N GLY A 154 2.83 -2.10 8.43
CA GLY A 154 2.36 -0.81 8.95
C GLY A 154 1.87 0.12 7.83
N ALA A 155 2.57 0.20 6.70
CA ALA A 155 2.14 0.98 5.55
C ALA A 155 0.80 0.49 4.99
N ILE A 156 0.60 -0.83 4.88
CA ILE A 156 -0.67 -1.40 4.43
C ILE A 156 -1.79 -1.10 5.42
N ALA A 157 -1.56 -1.25 6.72
CA ALA A 157 -2.54 -0.93 7.75
C ALA A 157 -2.92 0.56 7.74
N LEU A 158 -1.93 1.45 7.67
CA LEU A 158 -2.14 2.90 7.57
C LEU A 158 -2.88 3.27 6.29
N MET A 159 -2.48 2.72 5.15
CA MET A 159 -3.18 2.93 3.88
C MET A 159 -4.61 2.42 3.93
N LEU A 160 -4.83 1.23 4.49
CA LEU A 160 -6.17 0.69 4.66
C LEU A 160 -7.01 1.63 5.52
N GLN A 161 -6.52 2.06 6.68
CA GLN A 161 -7.24 2.97 7.56
C GLN A 161 -7.51 4.35 6.95
N TRP A 162 -6.65 4.82 6.05
CA TRP A 162 -6.89 6.06 5.33
C TRP A 162 -7.89 5.89 4.19
N TRP A 163 -7.79 4.77 3.49
CA TRP A 163 -8.57 4.52 2.28
C TRP A 163 -9.95 3.97 2.56
N THR A 164 -10.07 3.30 3.69
CA THR A 164 -11.30 2.75 4.20
C THR A 164 -11.53 3.27 5.61
N PRO A 165 -12.78 3.51 6.01
CA PRO A 165 -13.14 3.96 7.36
C PRO A 165 -12.90 2.86 8.43
N TRP A 166 -12.15 1.81 8.11
CA TRP A 166 -11.94 0.68 8.99
C TRP A 166 -10.91 1.02 10.06
N SER A 167 -11.30 0.84 11.32
CA SER A 167 -10.38 0.95 12.43
C SER A 167 -10.59 -0.17 13.44
N LEU A 168 -9.56 -0.41 14.24
CA LEU A 168 -9.60 -1.37 15.32
C LEU A 168 -9.61 -0.60 16.64
N SER A 169 -10.64 -0.80 17.45
CA SER A 169 -10.79 -0.13 18.74
C SER A 169 -11.61 -0.97 19.71
N GLU A 170 -11.48 -0.64 20.99
CA GLU A 170 -12.31 -1.11 22.08
C GLU A 170 -13.52 -0.17 22.34
N PHE A 171 -13.47 1.08 21.83
CA PHE A 171 -14.41 2.16 22.19
C PHE A 171 -15.58 2.32 21.24
N ARG A 172 -16.79 1.92 21.67
CA ARG A 172 -18.00 1.90 20.81
C ARG A 172 -18.47 3.29 20.40
N GLY A 173 -18.12 4.32 21.17
CA GLY A 173 -18.55 5.70 20.94
C GLY A 173 -17.44 6.63 20.44
N HIS A 174 -16.25 6.13 20.11
CA HIS A 174 -15.19 6.99 19.57
C HIS A 174 -15.35 7.11 18.05
N GLU A 175 -16.41 7.82 17.66
CA GLU A 175 -16.76 8.15 16.28
C GLU A 175 -16.01 9.40 15.80
N ASP A 176 -14.76 9.58 16.23
CA ASP A 176 -13.91 10.64 15.70
C ASP A 176 -13.84 10.44 14.17
N PRO A 177 -14.27 11.43 13.37
CA PRO A 177 -14.19 11.34 11.92
C PRO A 177 -12.75 11.04 11.52
N ILE A 178 -12.56 10.32 10.41
CA ILE A 178 -11.23 9.99 9.90
C ILE A 178 -10.46 11.30 9.80
N ARG A 179 -9.49 11.48 10.71
CA ARG A 179 -8.61 12.65 10.67
C ARG A 179 -7.86 12.54 9.34
N PRO A 180 -8.05 13.45 8.38
CA PRO A 180 -7.10 13.51 7.28
C PRO A 180 -5.72 13.73 7.91
N LEU A 181 -4.68 13.05 7.39
CA LEU A 181 -3.29 13.17 7.90
C LEU A 181 -2.98 14.63 8.24
N ASP A 182 -3.01 14.94 9.53
CA ASP A 182 -2.69 16.28 9.98
C ASP A 182 -1.18 16.49 9.76
N ILE A 183 -0.75 17.73 9.65
CA ILE A 183 0.65 18.12 9.51
C ILE A 183 1.50 17.41 10.57
N ARG A 184 1.00 17.31 11.81
CA ARG A 184 1.63 16.55 12.89
C ARG A 184 1.86 15.08 12.53
N SER A 185 0.85 14.42 11.96
CA SER A 185 0.96 13.00 11.56
C SER A 185 1.97 12.82 10.43
N ILE A 186 2.03 13.75 9.49
CA ILE A 186 3.01 13.73 8.40
C ILE A 186 4.43 13.89 8.96
N ILE A 187 4.63 14.82 9.90
CA ILE A 187 5.92 15.02 10.59
C ILE A 187 6.31 13.76 11.38
N GLU A 188 5.38 13.18 12.14
CA GLU A 188 5.61 11.93 12.89
C GLU A 188 6.03 10.79 11.96
N LEU A 189 5.32 10.60 10.84
CA LEU A 189 5.63 9.56 9.84
C LEU A 189 7.01 9.78 9.20
N THR A 190 7.40 11.03 8.98
CA THR A 190 8.71 11.39 8.43
C THR A 190 9.82 11.03 9.40
N GLY A 191 9.66 11.38 10.68
CA GLY A 191 10.64 11.05 11.73
C GLY A 191 10.81 9.54 11.90
N ILE A 192 9.69 8.79 11.89
CA ILE A 192 9.70 7.33 11.94
C ILE A 192 10.40 6.74 10.70
N SER A 193 10.07 7.23 9.51
CA SER A 193 10.71 6.75 8.27
C SER A 193 12.21 6.99 8.32
N ALA A 194 12.66 8.18 8.71
CA ALA A 194 14.09 8.49 8.84
C ALA A 194 14.81 7.58 9.85
N PHE A 195 14.19 7.32 11.00
CA PHE A 195 14.74 6.40 12.01
C PHE A 195 14.88 4.97 11.46
N VAL A 196 13.85 4.48 10.78
CA VAL A 196 13.85 3.17 10.14
C VAL A 196 14.93 3.08 9.06
N PHE A 197 15.05 4.09 8.19
CA PHE A 197 16.11 4.12 7.19
C PHE A 197 17.51 4.13 7.81
N ALA A 198 17.71 4.84 8.91
CA ALA A 198 19.00 4.84 9.61
C ALA A 198 19.37 3.43 10.10
N ILE A 199 18.39 2.64 10.57
CA ILE A 199 18.60 1.24 10.96
C ILE A 199 18.92 0.39 9.72
N VAL A 200 18.10 0.47 8.67
CA VAL A 200 18.31 -0.33 7.45
C VAL A 200 19.64 -0.02 6.78
N ALA A 201 19.99 1.26 6.64
CA ALA A 201 21.24 1.69 6.01
C ALA A 201 22.49 1.29 6.81
N SER A 202 22.36 0.98 8.11
CA SER A 202 23.46 0.48 8.93
C SER A 202 23.76 -1.00 8.69
N VAL A 203 22.87 -1.72 8.02
CA VAL A 203 22.97 -3.16 7.72
C VAL A 203 23.19 -3.34 6.21
N ARG A 204 24.41 -3.06 5.72
CA ARG A 204 24.80 -3.24 4.32
C ARG A 204 25.54 -4.57 4.12
N VAL A 205 24.79 -5.64 3.85
CA VAL A 205 25.33 -6.93 3.41
C VAL A 205 24.48 -7.43 2.24
N ALA A 206 25.09 -7.91 1.15
CA ALA A 206 24.38 -8.33 -0.06
C ALA A 206 23.29 -9.39 0.25
N ASP A 207 23.59 -10.36 1.11
CA ASP A 207 22.64 -11.41 1.53
C ASP A 207 21.40 -10.86 2.27
N VAL A 208 21.48 -9.65 2.83
CA VAL A 208 20.38 -8.99 3.55
C VAL A 208 19.37 -8.34 2.58
N LEU A 209 19.79 -8.01 1.35
CA LEU A 209 18.90 -7.42 0.34
C LEU A 209 17.89 -8.43 -0.20
N ASP A 210 18.32 -9.65 -0.50
CA ASP A 210 17.42 -10.72 -0.93
C ASP A 210 16.42 -11.08 0.17
N VAL A 211 16.90 -11.20 1.41
CA VAL A 211 16.04 -11.40 2.58
C VAL A 211 15.03 -10.26 2.71
N ALA A 212 15.42 -9.01 2.52
CA ALA A 212 14.51 -7.87 2.57
C ALA A 212 13.44 -7.94 1.48
N ALA A 213 13.81 -8.33 0.25
CA ALA A 213 12.88 -8.50 -0.86
C ALA A 213 11.86 -9.61 -0.57
N TYR A 214 12.30 -10.80 -0.17
CA TYR A 214 11.39 -11.90 0.20
C TYR A 214 10.50 -11.53 1.40
N SER A 215 11.09 -10.93 2.43
CA SER A 215 10.37 -10.49 3.62
C SER A 215 9.30 -9.45 3.29
N SER A 216 9.54 -8.57 2.31
CA SER A 216 8.56 -7.55 1.90
C SER A 216 7.30 -8.16 1.29
N ILE A 217 7.43 -9.16 0.41
CA ILE A 217 6.29 -9.87 -0.18
C ILE A 217 5.51 -10.59 0.91
N VAL A 218 6.22 -11.38 1.72
CA VAL A 218 5.61 -12.15 2.79
C VAL A 218 4.87 -11.21 3.74
N SER A 219 5.49 -10.10 4.13
CA SER A 219 4.89 -9.07 4.99
C SER A 219 3.63 -8.47 4.40
N MET A 220 3.61 -8.19 3.09
CA MET A 220 2.45 -7.67 2.40
C MET A 220 1.29 -8.66 2.38
N VAL A 221 1.56 -9.92 2.02
CA VAL A 221 0.50 -10.94 1.97
C VAL A 221 -0.04 -11.24 3.37
N LEU A 222 0.83 -11.33 4.38
CA LEU A 222 0.43 -11.50 5.77
C LEU A 222 -0.42 -10.33 6.27
N ALA A 223 -0.04 -9.09 5.95
CA ALA A 223 -0.84 -7.91 6.30
C ALA A 223 -2.24 -7.98 5.68
N LEU A 224 -2.36 -8.39 4.42
CA LEU A 224 -3.65 -8.57 3.75
C LEU A 224 -4.49 -9.69 4.40
N ILE A 225 -3.89 -10.82 4.74
CA ILE A 225 -4.54 -11.92 5.47
C ILE A 225 -5.04 -11.42 6.82
N THR A 226 -4.21 -10.69 7.56
CA THR A 226 -4.54 -10.15 8.89
C THR A 226 -5.69 -9.14 8.80
N VAL A 227 -5.65 -8.21 7.84
CA VAL A 227 -6.75 -7.26 7.63
C VAL A 227 -8.04 -7.99 7.24
N ALA A 228 -7.98 -8.93 6.30
CA ALA A 228 -9.15 -9.68 5.85
C ALA A 228 -9.75 -10.53 6.97
N SER A 229 -8.92 -11.13 7.81
CA SER A 229 -9.37 -11.90 8.99
C SER A 229 -9.97 -11.00 10.07
N MET A 230 -9.39 -9.83 10.37
CA MET A 230 -10.01 -8.84 11.26
C MET A 230 -11.37 -8.38 10.72
N ALA A 231 -11.45 -8.07 9.42
CA ALA A 231 -12.69 -7.63 8.77
C ALA A 231 -13.82 -8.67 8.78
N THR A 232 -13.48 -9.96 8.91
CA THR A 232 -14.44 -11.07 8.87
C THR A 232 -14.80 -11.60 10.24
N LEU A 233 -13.81 -11.72 11.12
CA LEU A 233 -13.94 -12.38 12.41
C LEU A 233 -14.14 -11.38 13.56
N LEU A 234 -13.63 -10.15 13.47
CA LEU A 234 -13.83 -9.12 14.49
C LEU A 234 -15.01 -8.19 14.18
N ARG A 235 -15.69 -8.37 13.05
CA ARG A 235 -16.87 -7.56 12.68
C ARG A 235 -18.12 -8.06 13.41
N ARG A 236 -18.92 -7.11 13.92
CA ARG A 236 -20.15 -7.38 14.68
C ARG A 236 -21.33 -7.87 13.82
N SER A 237 -21.35 -7.52 12.53
CA SER A 237 -22.38 -7.93 11.56
C SER A 237 -22.25 -9.42 11.23
N LYS A 238 -23.38 -10.10 10.91
CA LYS A 238 -23.40 -11.51 10.51
C LYS A 238 -22.36 -11.73 9.40
N SER A 239 -21.31 -12.48 9.75
CA SER A 239 -20.22 -12.79 8.85
C SER A 239 -20.76 -13.49 7.60
N THR A 240 -20.40 -12.98 6.43
CA THR A 240 -20.66 -13.69 5.18
C THR A 240 -19.54 -14.73 5.01
N TYR A 241 -19.89 -15.93 4.56
CA TYR A 241 -18.91 -17.01 4.36
C TYR A 241 -17.84 -16.69 3.30
N ARG A 242 -18.15 -15.80 2.35
CA ARG A 242 -17.29 -15.46 1.19
C ARG A 242 -15.89 -14.96 1.57
N PRO A 243 -15.72 -13.93 2.43
CA PRO A 243 -14.40 -13.43 2.77
C PRO A 243 -13.57 -14.40 3.63
N MET A 244 -14.19 -15.33 4.37
CA MET A 244 -13.44 -16.38 5.07
C MET A 244 -12.80 -17.37 4.08
N VAL A 245 -13.46 -17.69 2.96
CA VAL A 245 -12.87 -18.51 1.88
C VAL A 245 -11.61 -17.83 1.33
N VAL A 246 -11.61 -16.51 1.17
CA VAL A 246 -10.44 -15.75 0.70
C VAL A 246 -9.29 -15.86 1.69
N VAL A 247 -9.54 -15.71 2.99
CA VAL A 247 -8.51 -15.87 4.04
C VAL A 247 -7.89 -17.26 3.99
N VAL A 248 -8.71 -18.32 3.90
CA VAL A 248 -8.24 -19.71 3.81
C VAL A 248 -7.39 -19.93 2.56
N LEU A 249 -7.85 -19.44 1.40
CA LEU A 249 -7.10 -19.56 0.14
C LEU A 249 -5.77 -18.82 0.20
N LEU A 250 -5.72 -17.62 0.78
CA LEU A 250 -4.47 -16.87 0.93
C LEU A 250 -3.49 -17.58 1.87
N CYS A 251 -3.95 -18.12 3.00
CA CYS A 251 -3.10 -18.92 3.89
C CYS A 251 -2.54 -20.16 3.20
N LEU A 252 -3.35 -20.84 2.36
CA LEU A 252 -2.92 -21.98 1.56
C LEU A 252 -1.85 -21.58 0.53
N VAL A 253 -2.07 -20.49 -0.21
CA VAL A 253 -1.14 -20.01 -1.23
C VAL A 253 0.20 -19.60 -0.60
N VAL A 254 0.17 -18.86 0.52
CA VAL A 254 1.40 -18.47 1.23
C VAL A 254 2.17 -19.70 1.73
N SER A 255 1.47 -20.63 2.37
CA SER A 255 2.09 -21.87 2.87
C SER A 255 2.66 -22.70 1.72
N TYR A 256 1.96 -22.78 0.59
CA TYR A 256 2.43 -23.47 -0.61
C TYR A 256 3.69 -22.84 -1.20
N LEU A 257 3.72 -21.52 -1.35
CA LEU A 257 4.90 -20.82 -1.84
C LEU A 257 6.10 -21.03 -0.90
N ALA A 258 5.90 -20.85 0.41
CA ALA A 258 6.97 -21.05 1.39
C ALA A 258 7.56 -22.47 1.36
N ASN A 259 6.70 -23.49 1.31
CA ASN A 259 7.13 -24.89 1.25
C ASN A 259 7.77 -25.26 -0.08
N THR A 260 7.29 -24.67 -1.17
CA THR A 260 7.88 -24.87 -2.50
C THR A 260 9.28 -24.28 -2.54
N LEU A 261 9.46 -23.05 -2.05
CA LEU A 261 10.77 -22.40 -1.97
C LEU A 261 11.74 -23.19 -1.09
N ALA A 262 11.31 -23.63 0.10
CA ALA A 262 12.14 -24.44 0.98
C ALA A 262 12.51 -25.80 0.37
N ALA A 263 11.59 -26.42 -0.40
CA ALA A 263 11.89 -27.66 -1.11
C ALA A 263 12.84 -27.46 -2.30
N ILE A 264 12.75 -26.32 -3.01
CA ILE A 264 13.70 -25.96 -4.06
C ILE A 264 15.10 -25.80 -3.47
N ASP A 265 15.22 -25.10 -2.35
CA ASP A 265 16.49 -24.87 -1.66
C ASP A 265 17.14 -26.18 -1.18
N GLU A 266 16.37 -27.07 -0.55
CA GLU A 266 16.89 -28.34 -0.02
C GLU A 266 17.21 -29.39 -1.10
N TYR A 267 16.37 -29.49 -2.15
CA TYR A 267 16.42 -30.63 -3.09
C TYR A 267 16.78 -30.27 -4.53
N GLY A 268 16.87 -28.98 -4.85
CA GLY A 268 16.94 -28.48 -6.22
C GLY A 268 15.63 -28.65 -7.00
N THR A 269 15.54 -27.94 -8.13
CA THR A 269 14.35 -27.92 -9.00
C THR A 269 14.03 -29.29 -9.62
N ASN A 270 15.04 -30.12 -9.88
CA ASN A 270 14.89 -31.42 -10.56
C ASN A 270 14.10 -32.47 -9.76
N ASN A 271 14.07 -32.35 -8.42
CA ASN A 271 13.40 -33.31 -7.54
C ASN A 271 11.99 -32.86 -7.10
N LEU A 272 11.55 -31.69 -7.56
CA LEU A 272 10.31 -31.06 -7.07
C LEU A 272 9.06 -31.91 -7.37
N GLN A 273 9.00 -32.54 -8.55
CA GLN A 273 7.87 -33.38 -8.96
C GLN A 273 7.67 -34.57 -8.02
N GLN A 274 8.76 -35.17 -7.53
CA GLN A 274 8.69 -36.31 -6.60
C GLN A 274 8.26 -35.88 -5.20
N LYS A 275 8.54 -34.62 -4.81
CA LYS A 275 8.20 -34.06 -3.50
C LYS A 275 6.88 -33.28 -3.46
N GLN A 276 6.26 -33.05 -4.61
CA GLN A 276 4.99 -32.33 -4.75
C GLN A 276 3.87 -32.79 -3.79
N PRO A 277 3.58 -34.09 -3.58
CA PRO A 277 2.53 -34.50 -2.65
C PRO A 277 2.83 -34.07 -1.20
N TYR A 278 4.09 -34.10 -0.79
CA TYR A 278 4.51 -33.65 0.54
C TYR A 278 4.43 -32.13 0.68
N ILE A 279 4.83 -31.39 -0.36
CA ILE A 279 4.69 -29.93 -0.40
C ILE A 279 3.22 -29.56 -0.22
N VAL A 280 2.29 -30.20 -0.94
CA VAL A 280 0.85 -29.94 -0.80
C VAL A 280 0.37 -30.26 0.62
N LEU A 281 0.75 -31.41 1.19
CA LEU A 281 0.34 -31.79 2.54
C LEU A 281 0.86 -30.80 3.60
N LEU A 282 2.14 -30.45 3.53
CA LEU A 282 2.76 -29.42 4.37
C LEU A 282 2.11 -28.05 4.18
N SER A 283 1.60 -27.74 2.99
CA SER A 283 0.93 -26.46 2.73
C SER A 283 -0.44 -26.40 3.37
N VAL A 284 -1.19 -27.51 3.34
CA VAL A 284 -2.44 -27.65 4.07
C VAL A 284 -2.19 -27.55 5.57
N TYR A 285 -1.16 -28.22 6.09
CA TYR A 285 -0.80 -28.15 7.50
C TYR A 285 -0.40 -26.74 7.94
N GLY A 286 0.51 -26.08 7.20
CA GLY A 286 0.89 -24.70 7.44
C GLY A 286 -0.30 -23.75 7.41
N ALA A 287 -1.21 -23.91 6.45
CA ALA A 287 -2.43 -23.09 6.39
C ALA A 287 -3.33 -23.30 7.60
N VAL A 288 -3.49 -24.53 8.08
CA VAL A 288 -4.22 -24.83 9.33
C VAL A 288 -3.54 -24.15 10.52
N MET A 289 -2.22 -24.23 10.65
CA MET A 289 -1.49 -23.58 11.75
C MET A 289 -1.59 -22.05 11.69
N MET A 290 -1.57 -21.44 10.50
CA MET A 290 -1.84 -20.01 10.33
C MET A 290 -3.26 -19.66 10.76
N LEU A 291 -4.27 -20.44 10.35
CA LEU A 291 -5.67 -20.23 10.73
C LEU A 291 -5.89 -20.37 12.25
N VAL A 292 -5.19 -21.30 12.91
CA VAL A 292 -5.19 -21.41 14.37
C VAL A 292 -4.60 -20.14 15.00
N GLY A 293 -3.47 -19.64 14.48
CA GLY A 293 -2.88 -18.38 14.93
C GLY A 293 -3.85 -17.20 14.77
N ILE A 294 -4.51 -17.08 13.61
CA ILE A 294 -5.56 -16.08 13.34
C ILE A 294 -6.69 -16.19 14.36
N TRP A 295 -7.19 -17.40 14.59
CA TRP A 295 -8.28 -17.65 15.51
C TRP A 295 -7.92 -17.24 16.94
N VAL A 296 -6.76 -17.67 17.45
CA VAL A 296 -6.28 -17.30 18.80
C VAL A 296 -6.15 -15.78 18.95
N CYS A 297 -5.51 -15.10 18.00
CA CYS A 297 -5.34 -13.65 18.05
C CYS A 297 -6.69 -12.91 18.02
N THR A 298 -7.62 -13.40 17.20
CA THR A 298 -8.96 -12.82 17.05
C THR A 298 -9.79 -13.02 18.31
N GLU A 299 -9.82 -14.24 18.88
CA GLU A 299 -10.55 -14.51 20.12
C GLU A 299 -9.96 -13.75 21.31
N TRP A 300 -8.63 -13.59 21.36
CA TRP A 300 -7.98 -12.74 22.36
C TRP A 300 -8.46 -11.30 22.27
N LEU A 301 -8.37 -10.70 21.08
CA LEU A 301 -8.84 -9.33 20.83
C LEU A 301 -10.33 -9.19 21.18
N ARG A 302 -11.17 -10.13 20.73
CA ARG A 302 -12.61 -10.13 21.03
C ARG A 302 -12.87 -10.26 22.53
N GLY A 303 -12.13 -11.12 23.24
CA GLY A 303 -12.20 -11.30 24.69
C GLY A 303 -11.79 -10.05 25.46
N CYS A 304 -10.86 -9.27 24.92
CA CYS A 304 -10.48 -7.95 25.43
C CYS A 304 -11.44 -6.83 25.01
N GLY A 305 -12.55 -7.14 24.33
CA GLY A 305 -13.54 -6.14 23.90
C GLY A 305 -13.17 -5.38 22.61
N TRP A 306 -12.12 -5.79 21.90
CA TRP A 306 -11.72 -5.18 20.64
C TRP A 306 -12.61 -5.66 19.49
N TYR A 307 -12.95 -4.74 18.60
CA TYR A 307 -13.70 -5.07 17.39
C TYR A 307 -13.24 -4.23 16.21
N PHE A 308 -13.52 -4.76 15.03
CA PHE A 308 -13.19 -4.14 13.76
C PHE A 308 -14.47 -3.56 13.16
N PHE A 309 -14.49 -2.24 12.97
CA PHE A 309 -15.69 -1.52 12.55
C PHE A 309 -15.37 -0.52 11.45
N SER A 310 -16.37 -0.27 10.60
CA SER A 310 -16.35 0.74 9.56
C SER A 310 -16.97 2.00 10.13
N ARG A 311 -16.16 3.04 10.35
CA ARG A 311 -16.66 4.34 10.82
C ARG A 311 -17.71 4.96 9.92
N LYS A 312 -17.76 4.57 8.63
CA LYS A 312 -18.79 5.04 7.68
C LYS A 312 -20.13 4.35 7.89
N ASP A 313 -20.11 3.07 8.25
CA ASP A 313 -21.35 2.31 8.49
C ASP A 313 -22.05 2.85 9.74
N ASP A 314 -21.29 3.20 10.79
CA ASP A 314 -21.81 3.76 12.04
C ASP A 314 -22.15 5.26 11.90
N ALA A 315 -21.32 6.06 11.21
CA ALA A 315 -21.63 7.47 10.95
C ALA A 315 -22.93 7.67 10.16
N ASN A 316 -23.27 6.79 9.21
CA ASN A 316 -24.55 6.86 8.49
C ASN A 316 -25.77 6.56 9.38
N VAL A 317 -25.58 5.95 10.56
CA VAL A 317 -26.65 5.58 11.49
C VAL A 317 -26.78 6.59 12.63
N VAL A 318 -25.66 7.19 13.07
CA VAL A 318 -25.60 8.07 14.26
C VAL A 318 -25.48 9.55 13.89
N TYR A 319 -24.81 9.89 12.79
CA TYR A 319 -24.68 11.26 12.28
C TYR A 319 -25.46 11.40 10.97
N PRO A 320 -26.68 11.98 10.95
CA PRO A 320 -27.20 12.52 9.71
C PRO A 320 -26.16 13.51 9.19
N ILE A 321 -25.63 13.26 8.00
CA ILE A 321 -24.50 13.97 7.39
C ILE A 321 -24.65 15.47 7.64
N GLY A 322 -23.75 15.97 8.48
CA GLY A 322 -23.75 17.30 9.09
C GLY A 322 -22.78 17.28 10.27
N ALA A 323 -21.51 17.63 10.04
CA ALA A 323 -20.50 17.60 11.08
C ALA A 323 -20.76 18.73 12.10
N PHE A 324 -21.51 18.44 13.17
CA PHE A 324 -21.69 19.36 14.29
C PHE A 324 -20.35 19.64 14.95
N CYS A 325 -19.76 20.80 14.66
CA CYS A 325 -18.65 21.32 15.45
C CYS A 325 -19.24 22.03 16.66
N TYR A 326 -19.27 21.37 17.82
CA TYR A 326 -19.64 22.05 19.06
C TYR A 326 -18.65 23.18 19.34
N THR A 327 -19.16 24.39 19.54
CA THR A 327 -18.33 25.52 19.99
C THR A 327 -17.80 25.24 21.40
N PRO A 328 -16.68 25.87 21.82
CA PRO A 328 -16.09 25.67 23.15
C PRO A 328 -17.10 25.90 24.29
N GLU A 329 -18.04 26.81 24.11
CA GLU A 329 -19.11 27.08 25.07
C GLU A 329 -20.16 25.97 25.14
N VAL A 330 -20.48 25.31 24.02
CA VAL A 330 -21.40 24.17 24.02
C VAL A 330 -20.74 22.95 24.67
N LEU A 331 -19.46 22.70 24.36
CA LEU A 331 -18.66 21.69 25.06
C LEU A 331 -18.52 21.98 26.56
N ARG A 332 -18.37 23.26 26.95
CA ARG A 332 -18.33 23.66 28.37
C ARG A 332 -19.66 23.41 29.06
N LYS A 333 -20.77 23.80 28.44
CA LYS A 333 -22.14 23.57 28.96
C LYS A 333 -22.48 22.09 29.05
N GLN A 334 -22.03 21.28 28.10
CA GLN A 334 -22.20 19.83 28.12
C GLN A 334 -21.36 19.18 29.23
N ARG A 335 -20.11 19.61 29.42
CA ARG A 335 -19.30 19.15 30.57
C ARG A 335 -19.86 19.61 31.91
N GLU A 336 -20.47 20.80 31.96
CA GLU A 336 -21.17 21.30 33.15
C GLU A 336 -22.46 20.51 33.43
N SER A 337 -23.19 20.08 32.40
CA SER A 337 -24.38 19.22 32.56
C SER A 337 -24.02 17.77 32.93
N GLU A 338 -22.96 17.21 32.36
CA GLU A 338 -22.42 15.89 32.71
C GLU A 338 -21.88 15.85 34.15
N ARG A 339 -21.30 16.95 34.63
CA ARG A 339 -20.87 17.09 36.04
C ARG A 339 -22.04 17.26 37.01
N GLY A 340 -23.21 17.66 36.52
CA GLY A 340 -24.45 17.80 37.31
C GLY A 340 -25.29 16.53 37.40
N MET A 341 -25.00 15.49 36.61
CA MET A 341 -25.79 14.25 36.61
C MET A 341 -25.30 13.25 37.66
N ASP A 342 -26.24 12.81 38.48
CA ASP A 342 -26.07 11.82 39.52
C ASP A 342 -25.65 10.46 38.90
N THR A 343 -24.40 10.07 39.10
CA THR A 343 -23.75 8.87 38.51
C THR A 343 -24.35 7.52 38.93
N SER A 344 -25.42 7.52 39.72
CA SER A 344 -26.06 6.33 40.27
C SER A 344 -27.08 5.67 39.34
N ASN A 345 -27.46 6.30 38.21
CA ASN A 345 -28.49 5.77 37.31
C ASN A 345 -28.04 5.69 35.84
N PRO A 346 -27.49 4.55 35.37
CA PRO A 346 -26.94 4.40 34.01
C PRO A 346 -28.01 4.43 32.89
N LEU A 347 -29.30 4.37 33.23
CA LEU A 347 -30.41 4.47 32.27
C LEU A 347 -30.76 5.92 31.87
N ALA A 348 -30.22 6.93 32.55
CA ALA A 348 -30.46 8.33 32.17
C ALA A 348 -29.78 8.72 30.83
N PHE A 349 -28.75 7.97 30.41
CA PHE A 349 -27.99 8.26 29.19
C PHE A 349 -28.75 7.87 27.90
N GLU A 350 -29.65 6.88 27.96
CA GLU A 350 -30.42 6.42 26.78
C GLU A 350 -31.63 7.33 26.45
N GLY A 351 -32.13 8.10 27.43
CA GLY A 351 -33.29 8.98 27.22
C GLY A 351 -32.98 10.37 26.63
N LEU A 352 -31.73 10.83 26.71
CA LEU A 352 -31.35 12.21 26.31
C LEU A 352 -31.15 12.39 24.80
N PHE A 353 -30.95 11.31 24.04
CA PHE A 353 -30.85 11.37 22.58
C PHE A 353 -32.22 11.30 21.87
N GLN A 354 -33.30 10.96 22.58
CA GLN A 354 -34.62 10.81 21.97
C GLN A 354 -35.49 12.07 22.01
N ASP A 355 -35.26 12.99 22.95
CA ASP A 355 -36.10 14.18 23.13
C ASP A 355 -35.46 15.52 22.73
N SER A 356 -34.22 15.54 22.24
CA SER A 356 -33.65 16.74 21.62
C SER A 356 -34.15 16.89 20.16
N ARG A 357 -35.47 17.05 19.99
CA ARG A 357 -35.93 17.91 18.90
C ARG A 357 -35.35 19.28 19.20
N LEU A 358 -34.33 19.66 18.44
CA LEU A 358 -33.82 21.03 18.40
C LEU A 358 -35.02 21.96 18.25
N ASP A 359 -35.41 22.61 19.34
CA ASP A 359 -36.35 23.72 19.33
C ASP A 359 -35.91 24.70 18.24
N ASP A 360 -36.88 25.17 17.45
CA ASP A 360 -36.77 26.17 16.38
C ASP A 360 -36.38 27.57 16.92
N SER A 361 -35.40 27.63 17.82
CA SER A 361 -34.80 28.87 18.29
C SER A 361 -33.74 29.34 17.27
N PRO A 362 -33.84 30.57 16.73
CA PRO A 362 -32.86 31.11 15.80
C PRO A 362 -31.47 31.37 16.42
N ALA A 363 -31.24 31.00 17.69
CA ALA A 363 -29.98 31.16 18.40
C ALA A 363 -29.02 29.94 18.34
N ASN A 364 -29.42 28.82 17.72
CA ASN A 364 -28.57 27.61 17.56
C ASN A 364 -27.90 27.50 16.18
N GLN A 365 -27.67 28.62 15.50
CA GLN A 365 -27.04 28.67 14.17
C GLN A 365 -25.52 28.37 14.16
N ASP A 366 -24.89 28.06 15.29
CA ASP A 366 -23.46 27.77 15.34
C ASP A 366 -23.12 26.30 15.02
N ALA A 367 -24.11 25.50 14.67
CA ALA A 367 -23.94 24.16 14.13
C ALA A 367 -23.86 24.19 12.59
N TRP A 368 -22.65 24.02 12.05
CA TRP A 368 -22.42 23.91 10.61
C TRP A 368 -22.93 22.55 10.10
N VAL A 369 -24.18 22.54 9.60
CA VAL A 369 -24.73 21.37 8.90
C VAL A 369 -24.20 21.40 7.46
N LEU A 370 -23.25 20.53 7.14
CA LEU A 370 -22.96 20.14 5.76
C LEU A 370 -24.28 19.61 5.17
N GLN A 371 -24.90 20.36 4.26
CA GLN A 371 -26.07 19.86 3.53
C GLN A 371 -25.72 18.49 2.95
N SER A 372 -26.58 17.51 3.22
CA SER A 372 -26.50 16.21 2.58
C SER A 372 -26.46 16.42 1.07
N LEU A 373 -25.28 16.29 0.47
CA LEU A 373 -25.18 16.11 -0.97
C LEU A 373 -25.86 14.77 -1.23
N GLU A 374 -27.13 14.84 -1.65
CA GLU A 374 -27.82 13.72 -2.27
C GLU A 374 -26.94 13.27 -3.44
N LEU A 375 -26.12 12.25 -3.20
CA LEU A 375 -25.40 11.57 -4.25
C LEU A 375 -26.45 11.03 -5.21
N ALA A 376 -26.53 11.62 -6.39
CA ALA A 376 -27.50 11.28 -7.40
C ALA A 376 -27.63 9.76 -7.53
N GLU A 377 -28.87 9.30 -7.44
CA GLU A 377 -29.37 7.91 -7.48
C GLU A 377 -29.09 7.23 -8.85
N HIS A 378 -27.84 7.25 -9.29
CA HIS A 378 -27.42 6.75 -10.60
C HIS A 378 -26.46 5.58 -10.47
N ARG A 379 -27.09 4.39 -10.56
CA ARG A 379 -26.54 3.03 -10.78
C ARG A 379 -25.57 2.53 -9.71
N SER A 380 -25.99 1.44 -9.08
CA SER A 380 -25.32 0.66 -8.04
C SER A 380 -24.03 -0.06 -8.49
N LEU A 381 -23.08 0.63 -9.12
CA LEU A 381 -21.69 0.14 -9.19
C LEU A 381 -21.19 0.02 -7.74
N SER A 382 -20.64 -1.13 -7.31
CA SER A 382 -20.25 -1.42 -5.91
C SER A 382 -18.88 -0.83 -5.52
N SER A 383 -18.52 -0.73 -4.23
CA SER A 383 -17.16 -0.27 -3.82
C SER A 383 -16.07 -1.20 -4.35
N ALA A 384 -16.44 -2.42 -4.74
CA ALA A 384 -15.54 -3.34 -5.40
C ALA A 384 -15.13 -2.84 -6.79
N SER A 385 -15.90 -2.02 -7.52
CA SER A 385 -15.52 -1.56 -8.87
C SER A 385 -14.27 -0.68 -8.86
N PHE A 386 -14.17 0.20 -7.86
CA PHE A 386 -13.02 1.05 -7.64
C PHE A 386 -11.76 0.23 -7.31
N MET A 387 -11.88 -0.71 -6.36
CA MET A 387 -10.79 -1.62 -5.96
C MET A 387 -10.37 -2.53 -7.11
N LEU A 388 -11.33 -3.10 -7.85
CA LEU A 388 -11.08 -3.96 -9.02
C LEU A 388 -10.34 -3.21 -10.13
N GLY A 389 -10.56 -1.90 -10.28
CA GLY A 389 -9.79 -1.06 -11.20
C GLY A 389 -8.30 -1.06 -10.88
N LEU A 390 -7.93 -0.71 -9.65
CA LEU A 390 -6.53 -0.58 -9.24
C LEU A 390 -5.86 -1.95 -9.02
N VAL A 391 -6.54 -2.88 -8.35
CA VAL A 391 -6.04 -4.25 -8.14
C VAL A 391 -5.92 -4.99 -9.48
N GLY A 392 -6.82 -4.75 -10.43
CA GLY A 392 -6.74 -5.32 -11.76
C GLY A 392 -5.50 -4.84 -12.54
N LEU A 393 -5.12 -3.57 -12.42
CA LEU A 393 -3.86 -3.07 -12.99
C LEU A 393 -2.64 -3.72 -12.33
N ALA A 394 -2.64 -3.87 -11.00
CA ALA A 394 -1.57 -4.54 -10.26
C ALA A 394 -1.43 -6.03 -10.64
N ALA A 395 -2.55 -6.73 -10.76
CA ALA A 395 -2.57 -8.11 -11.26
C ALA A 395 -2.09 -8.18 -12.72
N GLY A 396 -2.44 -7.19 -13.54
CA GLY A 396 -1.95 -7.05 -14.91
C GLY A 396 -0.43 -6.90 -14.99
N LEU A 397 0.16 -6.04 -14.15
CA LEU A 397 1.62 -5.91 -14.05
C LEU A 397 2.27 -7.21 -13.60
N CYS A 398 1.73 -7.87 -12.57
CA CYS A 398 2.24 -9.18 -12.13
C CYS A 398 2.20 -10.22 -13.26
N GLY A 399 1.10 -10.29 -14.00
CA GLY A 399 0.93 -11.18 -15.14
C GLY A 399 1.92 -10.89 -16.26
N VAL A 400 2.12 -9.62 -16.61
CA VAL A 400 3.10 -9.21 -17.62
C VAL A 400 4.51 -9.53 -17.16
N CYS A 401 4.91 -9.17 -15.94
CA CYS A 401 6.22 -9.53 -15.38
C CYS A 401 6.48 -11.04 -15.40
N PHE A 402 5.48 -11.86 -15.06
CA PHE A 402 5.57 -13.31 -15.15
C PHE A 402 5.81 -13.80 -16.59
N VAL A 403 5.03 -13.30 -17.54
CA VAL A 403 5.20 -13.65 -18.96
C VAL A 403 6.55 -13.18 -19.49
N THR A 404 6.98 -11.98 -19.11
CA THR A 404 8.28 -11.39 -19.47
C THR A 404 9.43 -12.31 -19.05
N SER A 405 9.46 -12.80 -17.80
CA SER A 405 10.51 -13.70 -17.32
C SER A 405 10.57 -15.01 -18.13
N ILE A 406 9.41 -15.59 -18.47
CA ILE A 406 9.34 -16.80 -19.31
C ILE A 406 9.84 -16.52 -20.73
N VAL A 407 9.41 -15.41 -21.32
CA VAL A 407 9.81 -15.02 -22.68
C VAL A 407 11.30 -14.74 -22.74
N MET A 408 11.90 -14.13 -21.71
CA MET A 408 13.37 -13.95 -21.63
C MET A 408 14.10 -15.30 -21.70
N LYS A 409 13.63 -16.32 -20.98
CA LYS A 409 14.23 -17.66 -21.03
C LYS A 409 14.07 -18.32 -22.40
N ILE A 410 12.90 -18.17 -23.02
CA ILE A 410 12.68 -18.66 -24.39
C ILE A 410 13.64 -17.96 -25.35
N VAL A 411 13.81 -16.64 -25.24
CA VAL A 411 14.71 -15.88 -26.11
C VAL A 411 16.15 -16.38 -25.95
N GLU A 412 16.63 -16.57 -24.73
CA GLU A 412 17.97 -17.10 -24.45
C GLU A 412 18.20 -18.46 -25.13
N VAL A 413 17.23 -19.38 -25.05
CA VAL A 413 17.34 -20.74 -25.61
C VAL A 413 17.30 -20.76 -27.15
N TYR A 414 16.50 -19.89 -27.77
CA TYR A 414 16.28 -19.91 -29.22
C TYR A 414 17.20 -18.97 -30.02
N PHE A 415 17.80 -17.95 -29.39
CA PHE A 415 18.58 -16.91 -30.06
C PHE A 415 20.08 -16.91 -29.70
N ASP A 416 20.64 -18.09 -29.44
CA ASP A 416 22.07 -18.31 -29.13
C ASP A 416 23.05 -17.83 -30.25
N GLN A 417 22.52 -17.43 -31.42
CA GLN A 417 23.26 -16.74 -32.47
C GLN A 417 22.95 -15.23 -32.46
N GLN A 418 24.00 -14.39 -32.38
CA GLN A 418 23.90 -12.91 -32.34
C GLN A 418 22.88 -12.36 -33.35
N PRO A 419 21.66 -11.96 -32.91
CA PRO A 419 20.65 -11.49 -33.84
C PRO A 419 21.01 -10.10 -34.39
N THR A 420 20.45 -9.74 -35.56
CA THR A 420 20.59 -8.36 -36.08
C THR A 420 20.02 -7.33 -35.09
N PHE A 421 20.57 -6.11 -35.07
CA PHE A 421 20.10 -5.02 -34.18
C PHE A 421 18.58 -4.83 -34.21
N THR A 422 17.96 -4.90 -35.39
CA THR A 422 16.50 -4.81 -35.56
C THR A 422 15.78 -5.91 -34.78
N MET A 423 16.25 -7.15 -34.88
CA MET A 423 15.65 -8.29 -34.20
C MET A 423 15.82 -8.19 -32.68
N ILE A 424 17.03 -7.86 -32.22
CA ILE A 424 17.31 -7.62 -30.80
C ILE A 424 16.41 -6.52 -30.23
N SER A 425 16.31 -5.39 -30.94
CA SER A 425 15.51 -4.25 -30.51
C SER A 425 14.02 -4.57 -30.46
N LEU A 426 13.49 -5.31 -31.44
CA LEU A 426 12.09 -5.74 -31.42
C LEU A 426 11.79 -6.67 -30.24
N ILE A 427 12.68 -7.61 -29.96
CA ILE A 427 12.56 -8.55 -28.83
C ILE A 427 12.58 -7.77 -27.51
N TYR A 428 13.59 -6.93 -27.28
CA TYR A 428 13.69 -6.16 -26.03
C TYR A 428 12.53 -5.19 -25.84
N GLN A 429 12.05 -4.55 -26.90
CA GLN A 429 10.87 -3.69 -26.81
C GLN A 429 9.62 -4.47 -26.42
N THR A 430 9.42 -5.66 -27.00
CA THR A 430 8.26 -6.52 -26.68
C THR A 430 8.27 -6.97 -25.22
N ILE A 431 9.46 -7.22 -24.68
CA ILE A 431 9.68 -7.68 -23.31
C ILE A 431 9.58 -6.54 -22.29
N ALA A 432 10.20 -5.39 -22.58
CA ALA A 432 10.40 -4.30 -21.63
C ALA A 432 9.32 -3.20 -21.70
N ILE A 433 8.82 -2.83 -22.88
CA ILE A 433 7.90 -1.69 -23.00
C ILE A 433 6.56 -1.92 -22.28
N PRO A 434 5.87 -3.07 -22.45
CA PRO A 434 4.60 -3.30 -21.78
C PRO A 434 4.66 -3.18 -20.24
N PRO A 435 5.61 -3.83 -19.51
CA PRO A 435 5.69 -3.65 -18.07
C PRO A 435 6.09 -2.23 -17.67
N LEU A 436 7.00 -1.56 -18.39
CA LEU A 436 7.37 -0.16 -18.10
C LEU A 436 6.19 0.80 -18.29
N MET A 437 5.36 0.58 -19.31
CA MET A 437 4.17 1.39 -19.53
C MET A 437 3.08 1.12 -18.49
N LEU A 438 2.83 -0.15 -18.13
CA LEU A 438 1.92 -0.49 -17.03
C LEU A 438 2.38 0.11 -15.72
N PHE A 439 3.68 0.07 -15.43
CA PHE A 439 4.27 0.72 -14.27
C PHE A 439 3.96 2.23 -14.28
N ALA A 440 4.21 2.94 -15.39
CA ALA A 440 3.88 4.35 -15.52
C ALA A 440 2.37 4.63 -15.32
N ILE A 441 1.48 3.78 -15.86
CA ILE A 441 0.03 3.90 -15.65
C ILE A 441 -0.33 3.72 -14.17
N MET A 442 0.27 2.75 -13.50
CA MET A 442 0.00 2.45 -12.09
C MET A 442 0.51 3.53 -11.14
N VAL A 443 1.51 4.32 -11.56
CA VAL A 443 1.95 5.50 -10.81
C VAL A 443 1.09 6.72 -11.15
N VAL A 444 0.84 6.97 -12.44
CA VAL A 444 0.07 8.15 -12.89
C VAL A 444 -1.37 8.09 -12.42
N THR A 445 -2.04 6.93 -12.49
CA THR A 445 -3.45 6.76 -12.10
C THR A 445 -3.75 7.26 -10.68
N PRO A 446 -3.07 6.76 -9.62
CA PRO A 446 -3.27 7.27 -8.26
C PRO A 446 -2.76 8.69 -8.10
N MET A 447 -1.68 9.11 -8.76
CA MET A 447 -1.19 10.50 -8.66
C MET A 447 -2.15 11.52 -9.23
N PHE A 448 -2.85 11.17 -10.30
CA PHE A 448 -3.85 12.01 -10.97
C PHE A 448 -5.23 11.96 -10.29
N TRP A 449 -5.43 11.03 -9.35
CA TRP A 449 -6.61 10.94 -8.50
C TRP A 449 -6.71 12.14 -7.55
N TYR A 450 -7.86 12.34 -6.88
CA TYR A 450 -8.11 13.45 -5.96
C TYR A 450 -7.94 13.00 -4.50
N GLY A 451 -7.08 13.68 -3.72
CA GLY A 451 -6.70 13.30 -2.34
C GLY A 451 -5.35 13.87 -1.85
N SER A 452 -4.85 13.41 -0.71
CA SER A 452 -3.49 13.75 -0.21
C SER A 452 -2.40 13.18 -1.14
N VAL A 453 -1.34 13.94 -1.42
CA VAL A 453 -0.23 13.54 -2.30
C VAL A 453 0.50 12.33 -1.73
N LEU A 454 0.70 12.32 -0.40
CA LEU A 454 1.37 11.22 0.29
C LEU A 454 0.60 9.90 0.17
N VAL A 455 -0.72 9.94 0.29
CA VAL A 455 -1.58 8.74 0.13
C VAL A 455 -1.49 8.21 -1.30
N ARG A 456 -1.53 9.09 -2.30
CA ARG A 456 -1.42 8.71 -3.71
C ARG A 456 -0.07 8.09 -4.04
N PHE A 457 1.01 8.65 -3.47
CA PHE A 457 2.36 8.08 -3.55
C PHE A 457 2.41 6.68 -2.94
N GLY A 458 1.84 6.53 -1.76
CA GLY A 458 1.73 5.24 -1.10
C GLY A 458 1.00 4.19 -1.95
N ILE A 459 -0.17 4.53 -2.50
CA ILE A 459 -0.95 3.63 -3.36
C ILE A 459 -0.15 3.24 -4.60
N ALA A 460 0.53 4.21 -5.24
CA ALA A 460 1.40 3.93 -6.38
C ALA A 460 2.45 2.87 -6.03
N VAL A 461 3.16 3.04 -4.91
CA VAL A 461 4.16 2.08 -4.41
C VAL A 461 3.53 0.70 -4.17
N CYS A 462 2.40 0.63 -3.46
CA CYS A 462 1.73 -0.66 -3.20
C CYS A 462 1.23 -1.36 -4.47
N MET A 463 0.90 -0.59 -5.52
CA MET A 463 0.49 -1.16 -6.80
C MET A 463 1.67 -1.76 -7.56
N ILE A 464 2.81 -1.06 -7.62
CA ILE A 464 3.98 -1.51 -8.42
C ILE A 464 4.79 -2.62 -7.75
N LEU A 465 4.92 -2.57 -6.42
CA LEU A 465 5.87 -3.39 -5.67
C LEU A 465 5.66 -4.91 -5.87
N PRO A 466 4.42 -5.45 -5.84
CA PRO A 466 4.19 -6.86 -6.10
C PRO A 466 4.75 -7.32 -7.46
N GLY A 467 4.55 -6.53 -8.52
CA GLY A 467 5.00 -6.86 -9.87
C GLY A 467 6.52 -6.81 -9.99
N SER A 468 7.15 -5.77 -9.43
CA SER A 468 8.61 -5.62 -9.44
C SER A 468 9.32 -6.74 -8.68
N VAL A 469 8.82 -7.12 -7.49
CA VAL A 469 9.47 -8.20 -6.73
C VAL A 469 9.19 -9.56 -7.37
N LEU A 470 7.97 -9.80 -7.88
CA LEU A 470 7.67 -11.03 -8.62
C LEU A 470 8.61 -11.21 -9.82
N PHE A 471 8.92 -10.13 -10.54
CA PHE A 471 9.88 -10.17 -11.64
C PHE A 471 11.27 -10.63 -11.18
N VAL A 472 11.81 -10.04 -10.10
CA VAL A 472 13.14 -10.42 -9.56
C VAL A 472 13.17 -11.89 -9.13
N VAL A 473 12.14 -12.34 -8.40
CA VAL A 473 12.03 -13.72 -7.92
C VAL A 473 11.95 -14.70 -9.09
N LEU A 474 11.11 -14.42 -10.10
CA LEU A 474 10.97 -15.29 -11.26
C LEU A 474 12.21 -15.28 -12.14
N LEU A 475 12.90 -14.14 -12.25
CA LEU A 475 14.14 -14.08 -13.00
C LEU A 475 15.19 -15.01 -12.37
N ASN A 476 15.31 -15.01 -11.03
CA ASN A 476 16.20 -15.91 -10.30
C ASN A 476 15.80 -17.38 -10.51
N LEU A 477 14.50 -17.69 -10.36
CA LEU A 477 13.98 -19.05 -10.46
C LEU A 477 13.96 -19.65 -11.88
N VAL A 478 13.76 -18.84 -12.92
CA VAL A 478 13.50 -19.33 -14.29
C VAL A 478 14.75 -19.24 -15.17
N VAL A 479 15.60 -18.23 -14.94
CA VAL A 479 16.76 -18.03 -15.80
C VAL A 479 17.98 -18.80 -15.30
N ASP A 480 17.94 -19.40 -14.09
CA ASP A 480 19.11 -19.99 -13.39
C ASP A 480 20.29 -18.99 -13.30
N GLY A 481 19.99 -17.69 -13.41
CA GLY A 481 20.97 -16.65 -13.20
C GLY A 481 21.19 -16.54 -11.71
N ASN A 482 22.40 -16.80 -11.23
CA ASN A 482 22.88 -16.16 -10.01
C ASN A 482 22.76 -14.64 -10.24
N ILE A 483 21.59 -14.08 -9.91
CA ILE A 483 21.37 -12.64 -9.99
C ILE A 483 22.21 -12.06 -8.87
N ASP A 484 23.32 -11.43 -9.24
CA ASP A 484 24.16 -10.74 -8.28
C ASP A 484 23.36 -9.60 -7.61
N GLY A 485 23.63 -9.34 -6.33
CA GLY A 485 22.95 -8.28 -5.56
C GLY A 485 23.01 -6.91 -6.24
N ASP A 486 24.07 -6.64 -7.01
CA ASP A 486 24.26 -5.44 -7.81
C ASP A 486 23.15 -5.24 -8.87
N PHE A 487 22.66 -6.33 -9.48
CA PHE A 487 21.55 -6.25 -10.42
C PHE A 487 20.25 -5.88 -9.72
N VAL A 488 19.96 -6.48 -8.56
CA VAL A 488 18.74 -6.19 -7.78
C VAL A 488 18.76 -4.75 -7.30
N GLU A 489 19.89 -4.28 -6.80
CA GLU A 489 20.07 -2.89 -6.36
C GLU A 489 19.91 -1.91 -7.54
N GLY A 490 20.56 -2.18 -8.67
CA GLY A 490 20.47 -1.34 -9.85
C GLY A 490 19.08 -1.30 -10.49
N TYR A 491 18.41 -2.46 -10.57
CA TYR A 491 17.03 -2.57 -11.03
C TYR A 491 16.07 -1.79 -10.13
N SER A 492 16.21 -1.96 -8.81
CA SER A 492 15.37 -1.29 -7.81
C SER A 492 15.56 0.24 -7.86
N ALA A 493 16.80 0.71 -7.97
CA ALA A 493 17.11 2.14 -8.12
C ALA A 493 16.55 2.71 -9.44
N GLY A 494 16.65 1.95 -10.54
CA GLY A 494 16.08 2.31 -11.83
C GLY A 494 14.55 2.46 -11.77
N LEU A 495 13.84 1.44 -11.27
CA LEU A 495 12.38 1.50 -11.13
C LEU A 495 11.92 2.59 -10.14
N PHE A 496 12.67 2.80 -9.05
CA PHE A 496 12.38 3.89 -8.13
C PHE A 496 12.52 5.25 -8.80
N SER A 497 13.56 5.45 -9.62
CA SER A 497 13.71 6.64 -10.46
C SER A 497 12.53 6.83 -11.42
N GLN A 498 12.06 5.75 -12.04
CA GLN A 498 10.88 5.79 -12.91
C GLN A 498 9.61 6.18 -12.14
N LEU A 499 9.41 5.66 -10.93
CA LEU A 499 8.30 6.03 -10.04
C LEU A 499 8.33 7.53 -9.75
N LEU A 500 9.50 8.07 -9.36
CA LEU A 500 9.65 9.48 -9.05
C LEU A 500 9.46 10.38 -10.29
N GLY A 501 10.05 10.01 -11.43
CA GLY A 501 9.87 10.74 -12.68
C GLY A 501 8.41 10.77 -13.12
N SER A 502 7.72 9.62 -13.01
CA SER A 502 6.30 9.49 -13.35
C SER A 502 5.40 10.28 -12.40
N GLY A 503 5.66 10.18 -11.10
CA GLY A 503 4.95 10.91 -10.06
C GLY A 503 5.14 12.42 -10.18
N PHE A 504 6.37 12.87 -10.42
CA PHE A 504 6.68 14.28 -10.64
C PHE A 504 5.87 14.87 -11.79
N VAL A 505 5.87 14.20 -12.96
CA VAL A 505 5.10 14.66 -14.12
C VAL A 505 3.60 14.67 -13.83
N ALA A 506 3.06 13.62 -13.21
CA ALA A 506 1.65 13.55 -12.86
C ALA A 506 1.22 14.69 -11.94
N VAL A 507 2.01 14.96 -10.91
CA VAL A 507 1.79 16.04 -9.94
C VAL A 507 1.90 17.42 -10.61
N VAL A 508 2.95 17.66 -11.42
CA VAL A 508 3.11 18.92 -12.17
C VAL A 508 1.95 19.14 -13.14
N VAL A 509 1.54 18.13 -13.90
CA VAL A 509 0.42 18.27 -14.83
C VAL A 509 -0.88 18.49 -14.09
N GLN A 510 -1.10 17.85 -12.93
CA GLN A 510 -2.26 18.11 -12.10
C GLN A 510 -2.27 19.55 -11.53
N PHE A 511 -1.10 20.13 -11.27
CA PHE A 511 -0.99 21.52 -10.83
C PHE A 511 -1.30 22.53 -11.95
N TRP A 512 -0.87 22.23 -13.17
CA TRP A 512 -0.98 23.16 -14.30
C TRP A 512 -2.27 22.99 -15.10
N THR A 513 -2.91 21.81 -15.00
CA THR A 513 -4.11 21.48 -15.75
C THR A 513 -5.31 21.26 -14.84
N PRO A 514 -6.54 21.55 -15.31
CA PRO A 514 -7.74 21.35 -14.49
C PRO A 514 -8.22 19.89 -14.46
N TRP A 515 -7.45 18.98 -15.05
CA TRP A 515 -7.84 17.60 -15.26
C TRP A 515 -7.45 16.76 -14.06
N THR A 516 -8.38 15.94 -13.61
CA THR A 516 -8.15 14.96 -12.55
C THR A 516 -8.84 13.67 -12.91
N LEU A 517 -8.31 12.57 -12.40
CA LEU A 517 -8.99 11.29 -12.43
C LEU A 517 -9.96 11.22 -11.25
N SER A 518 -11.19 10.78 -11.50
CA SER A 518 -12.24 10.61 -10.49
C SER A 518 -12.96 9.30 -10.75
N HIS A 519 -13.38 8.62 -9.69
CA HIS A 519 -14.31 7.51 -9.83
C HIS A 519 -15.76 8.04 -9.88
N LEU A 520 -16.65 7.39 -10.62
CA LEU A 520 -18.07 7.78 -10.78
C LEU A 520 -18.88 7.94 -9.47
N ARG A 521 -18.34 7.48 -8.34
CA ARG A 521 -18.95 7.56 -7.01
C ARG A 521 -18.46 8.73 -6.15
N GLU A 522 -17.36 9.36 -6.54
CA GLU A 522 -16.77 10.44 -5.77
C GLU A 522 -17.53 11.74 -6.03
N SER A 523 -17.69 12.55 -4.98
CA SER A 523 -18.25 13.89 -5.13
C SER A 523 -17.37 14.68 -6.09
N VAL A 524 -18.02 15.31 -7.06
CA VAL A 524 -17.37 16.12 -8.09
C VAL A 524 -17.11 17.51 -7.50
N GLU A 525 -16.32 17.56 -6.44
CA GLU A 525 -15.97 18.80 -5.74
C GLU A 525 -14.87 19.58 -6.46
N PRO A 526 -14.82 20.90 -6.32
CA PRO A 526 -13.69 21.68 -6.83
C PRO A 526 -12.39 21.27 -6.13
N MET A 527 -11.27 21.30 -6.86
CA MET A 527 -9.97 21.00 -6.24
C MET A 527 -9.61 22.11 -5.26
N PRO A 528 -9.32 21.81 -3.97
CA PRO A 528 -8.89 22.82 -3.04
C PRO A 528 -7.53 23.34 -3.54
N PRO A 529 -7.27 24.66 -3.44
CA PRO A 529 -5.95 25.18 -3.73
C PRO A 529 -4.93 24.45 -2.85
N MET A 530 -3.74 24.22 -3.39
CA MET A 530 -2.67 23.60 -2.60
C MET A 530 -2.36 24.43 -1.36
N GLY A 531 -2.72 23.90 -0.20
CA GLY A 531 -2.30 24.42 1.09
C GLY A 531 -0.89 24.00 1.46
N ILE A 532 -0.37 24.59 2.54
CA ILE A 532 0.92 24.30 3.18
C ILE A 532 1.15 22.78 3.34
N ARG A 533 0.09 22.03 3.61
CA ARG A 533 0.11 20.57 3.72
C ARG A 533 0.69 19.86 2.49
N SER A 534 0.32 20.24 1.27
CA SER A 534 0.82 19.57 0.06
C SER A 534 2.33 19.80 -0.12
N ILE A 535 2.83 20.97 0.28
CA ILE A 535 4.27 21.30 0.28
C ILE A 535 5.01 20.43 1.29
N ILE A 536 4.44 20.26 2.49
CA ILE A 536 5.01 19.38 3.52
C ILE A 536 5.04 17.94 3.00
N GLU A 537 3.93 17.42 2.45
CA GLU A 537 3.86 16.06 1.90
C GLU A 537 4.90 15.82 0.79
N LEU A 538 5.09 16.78 -0.13
CA LEU A 538 6.12 16.69 -1.16
C LEU A 538 7.53 16.73 -0.59
N THR A 539 7.77 17.55 0.45
CA THR A 539 9.07 17.61 1.14
C THR A 539 9.39 16.26 1.80
N VAL A 540 8.40 15.58 2.36
CA VAL A 540 8.57 14.23 2.92
C VAL A 540 8.92 13.21 1.85
N ILE A 541 8.21 13.23 0.72
CA ILE A 541 8.52 12.34 -0.42
C ILE A 541 9.94 12.60 -0.94
N ALA A 542 10.34 13.87 -1.06
CA ALA A 542 11.69 14.24 -1.48
C ALA A 542 12.74 13.73 -0.48
N ALA A 543 12.57 13.98 0.82
CA ALA A 543 13.50 13.52 1.86
C ALA A 543 13.62 11.99 1.88
N PHE A 544 12.50 11.27 1.78
CA PHE A 544 12.47 9.82 1.64
C PHE A 544 13.26 9.36 0.40
N SER A 545 13.05 10.01 -0.73
CA SER A 545 13.71 9.65 -1.99
C SER A 545 15.23 9.88 -1.93
N PHE A 546 15.67 10.98 -1.32
CA PHE A 546 17.08 11.26 -1.06
C PHE A 546 17.70 10.22 -0.11
N ALA A 547 16.98 9.79 0.92
CA ALA A 547 17.45 8.76 1.83
C ALA A 547 17.61 7.40 1.12
N VAL A 548 16.67 7.02 0.26
CA VAL A 548 16.75 5.79 -0.55
C VAL A 548 17.95 5.81 -1.49
N PHE A 549 18.13 6.89 -2.27
CA PHE A 549 19.29 6.99 -3.17
C PHE A 549 20.62 7.17 -2.43
N GLY A 550 20.63 7.79 -1.25
CA GLY A 550 21.84 7.88 -0.42
C GLY A 550 22.21 6.53 0.22
N ALA A 551 21.24 5.63 0.37
CA ALA A 551 21.46 4.27 0.84
C ALA A 551 21.98 3.35 -0.28
N ALA A 552 21.52 3.55 -1.51
CA ALA A 552 21.96 2.79 -2.69
C ALA A 552 23.35 3.27 -3.15
N ASP A 553 24.39 2.53 -2.82
CA ASP A 553 25.79 2.94 -3.05
C ASP A 553 26.32 2.38 -4.37
N VAL A 554 25.70 2.78 -5.48
CA VAL A 554 26.10 2.30 -6.81
C VAL A 554 26.46 3.44 -7.76
N PRO A 555 27.71 3.95 -7.70
CA PRO A 555 28.21 4.99 -8.60
C PRO A 555 28.07 4.63 -10.10
N GLY A 556 28.07 3.32 -10.42
CA GLY A 556 27.94 2.80 -11.78
C GLY A 556 26.53 2.88 -12.37
N VAL A 557 25.48 3.12 -11.56
CA VAL A 557 24.08 3.02 -12.01
C VAL A 557 23.47 4.38 -12.35
N MET A 558 24.21 5.48 -12.20
CA MET A 558 23.73 6.84 -12.51
C MET A 558 23.12 6.95 -13.91
N VAL A 559 23.75 6.35 -14.92
CA VAL A 559 23.23 6.36 -16.31
C VAL A 559 21.89 5.63 -16.40
N GLY A 560 21.76 4.48 -15.72
CA GLY A 560 20.50 3.74 -15.63
C GLY A 560 19.42 4.53 -14.90
N ILE A 561 19.71 5.15 -13.77
CA ILE A 561 18.79 5.99 -13.00
C ILE A 561 18.25 7.13 -13.87
N LEU A 562 19.13 7.84 -14.59
CA LEU A 562 18.74 8.92 -15.49
C LEU A 562 17.89 8.40 -16.66
N PHE A 563 18.26 7.26 -17.23
CA PHE A 563 17.51 6.62 -18.31
C PHE A 563 16.09 6.21 -17.89
N PHE A 564 15.95 5.51 -16.77
CA PHE A 564 14.64 5.10 -16.24
C PHE A 564 13.79 6.29 -15.76
N GLY A 565 14.43 7.32 -15.22
CA GLY A 565 13.76 8.59 -14.89
C GLY A 565 13.22 9.29 -16.14
N ALA A 566 14.07 9.47 -17.17
CA ALA A 566 13.69 10.10 -18.43
C ALA A 566 12.58 9.32 -19.16
N THR A 567 12.71 8.00 -19.28
CA THR A 567 11.68 7.15 -19.89
C THR A 567 10.38 7.19 -19.09
N GLY A 568 10.44 7.16 -17.76
CA GLY A 568 9.28 7.33 -16.88
C GLY A 568 8.54 8.66 -17.09
N THR A 569 9.29 9.76 -17.16
CA THR A 569 8.68 11.08 -17.43
C THR A 569 7.98 11.13 -18.79
N LEU A 570 8.61 10.61 -19.85
CA LEU A 570 8.04 10.58 -21.20
C LEU A 570 6.80 9.67 -21.28
N MET A 571 6.89 8.45 -20.75
CA MET A 571 5.75 7.52 -20.70
C MET A 571 4.58 8.10 -19.90
N SER A 572 4.86 8.86 -18.84
CA SER A 572 3.82 9.53 -18.05
C SER A 572 3.12 10.65 -18.80
N LEU A 573 3.85 11.42 -19.64
CA LEU A 573 3.22 12.41 -20.52
C LEU A 573 2.26 11.75 -21.53
N VAL A 574 2.67 10.62 -22.12
CA VAL A 574 1.79 9.80 -22.98
C VAL A 574 0.56 9.35 -22.19
N CYS A 575 0.79 8.80 -20.99
CA CYS A 575 -0.24 8.27 -20.11
C CYS A 575 -1.30 9.33 -19.82
N ILE A 576 -0.89 10.51 -19.34
CA ILE A 576 -1.81 11.60 -19.00
C ILE A 576 -2.55 12.11 -20.24
N GLY A 577 -1.84 12.31 -21.36
CA GLY A 577 -2.43 12.80 -22.61
C GLY A 577 -3.53 11.88 -23.15
N VAL A 578 -3.26 10.57 -23.22
CA VAL A 578 -4.22 9.57 -23.70
C VAL A 578 -5.36 9.39 -22.69
N MET A 579 -5.05 9.37 -21.39
CA MET A 579 -6.05 9.27 -20.32
C MET A 579 -7.05 10.42 -20.37
N VAL A 580 -6.58 11.67 -20.47
CA VAL A 580 -7.45 12.86 -20.64
C VAL A 580 -8.24 12.80 -21.95
N ALA A 581 -7.63 12.34 -23.04
CA ALA A 581 -8.28 12.27 -24.35
C ALA A 581 -9.44 11.25 -24.40
N THR A 582 -9.32 10.14 -23.66
CA THR A 582 -10.19 8.96 -23.79
C THR A 582 -11.14 8.72 -22.62
N LEU A 583 -10.78 9.13 -21.40
CA LEU A 583 -11.60 8.97 -20.19
C LEU A 583 -12.48 10.18 -19.87
N ARG A 584 -12.42 11.27 -20.66
CA ARG A 584 -13.34 12.39 -20.49
C ARG A 584 -14.80 11.99 -20.78
N HIS A 585 -15.75 12.60 -20.08
CA HIS A 585 -17.19 12.37 -20.32
C HIS A 585 -17.67 12.87 -21.70
N GLU A 586 -16.93 13.79 -22.32
CA GLU A 586 -17.22 14.32 -23.66
C GLU A 586 -16.73 13.39 -24.79
N LYS A 587 -17.07 13.69 -26.05
CA LYS A 587 -16.57 12.95 -27.23
C LYS A 587 -15.04 12.82 -27.17
N THR A 588 -14.43 11.68 -27.52
CA THR A 588 -12.97 11.49 -27.48
C THR A 588 -12.20 12.57 -28.24
N ASN A 589 -11.12 13.11 -27.66
CA ASN A 589 -10.26 14.10 -28.33
C ASN A 589 -9.16 13.41 -29.15
N TYR A 590 -9.44 13.04 -30.39
CA TYR A 590 -8.45 12.39 -31.26
C TYR A 590 -7.18 13.21 -31.49
N ARG A 591 -7.26 14.56 -31.45
CA ARG A 591 -6.07 15.42 -31.62
C ARG A 591 -5.11 15.29 -30.45
N LEU A 592 -5.63 15.24 -29.22
CA LEU A 592 -4.80 15.08 -28.02
C LEU A 592 -4.22 13.65 -27.94
N ALA A 593 -5.01 12.64 -28.33
CA ALA A 593 -4.52 11.27 -28.43
C ALA A 593 -3.38 11.15 -29.47
N PHE A 594 -3.52 11.79 -30.63
CA PHE A 594 -2.47 11.81 -31.66
C PHE A 594 -1.23 12.59 -31.20
N ALA A 595 -1.40 13.72 -30.52
CA ALA A 595 -0.29 14.47 -29.95
C ALA A 595 0.50 13.65 -28.91
N SER A 596 -0.14 12.70 -28.23
CA SER A 596 0.50 11.80 -27.26
C SER A 596 1.38 10.72 -27.92
N ILE A 597 1.29 10.53 -29.24
CA ILE A 597 2.19 9.64 -29.99
C ILE A 597 3.61 10.21 -30.04
N LEU A 598 3.77 11.53 -30.04
CA LEU A 598 5.09 12.17 -30.10
C LEU A 598 5.98 11.80 -28.90
N PRO A 599 5.54 11.97 -27.62
CA PRO A 599 6.34 11.53 -26.48
C PRO A 599 6.55 10.00 -26.45
N ALA A 600 5.63 9.19 -27.00
CA ALA A 600 5.83 7.74 -27.13
C ALA A 600 6.95 7.40 -28.13
N MET A 601 6.98 8.11 -29.27
CA MET A 601 8.08 8.03 -30.25
C MET A 601 9.41 8.46 -29.65
N ILE A 602 9.43 9.53 -28.86
CA ILE A 602 10.66 9.97 -28.20
C ILE A 602 11.12 8.94 -27.18
N ALA A 603 10.22 8.40 -26.34
CA ALA A 603 10.57 7.40 -25.33
C ALA A 603 11.18 6.14 -25.96
N THR A 604 10.56 5.66 -27.04
CA THR A 604 11.01 4.46 -27.77
C THR A 604 12.27 4.72 -28.58
N PHE A 605 12.43 5.92 -29.12
CA PHE A 605 13.68 6.34 -29.75
C PHE A 605 14.83 6.43 -28.76
N VAL A 606 14.60 6.96 -27.55
CA VAL A 606 15.61 6.97 -26.48
C VAL A 606 15.94 5.54 -26.05
N PHE A 607 14.94 4.67 -25.91
CA PHE A 607 15.13 3.25 -25.57
C PHE A 607 16.00 2.54 -26.62
N ASN A 608 15.62 2.63 -27.90
CA ASN A 608 16.39 2.01 -28.99
C ASN A 608 17.73 2.70 -29.23
N GLY A 609 17.81 4.01 -29.00
CA GLY A 609 19.02 4.81 -29.10
C GLY A 609 20.06 4.38 -28.07
N PHE A 610 19.65 4.03 -26.85
CA PHE A 610 20.54 3.48 -25.83
C PHE A 610 21.23 2.20 -26.32
N PHE A 611 20.47 1.22 -26.80
CA PHE A 611 21.04 -0.01 -27.38
C PHE A 611 21.85 0.26 -28.67
N ALA A 612 21.42 1.19 -29.51
CA ALA A 612 22.14 1.53 -30.73
C ALA A 612 23.50 2.18 -30.44
N VAL A 613 23.58 3.03 -29.41
CA VAL A 613 24.85 3.62 -28.96
C VAL A 613 25.76 2.55 -28.38
N GLU A 614 25.23 1.58 -27.64
CA GLU A 614 25.99 0.46 -27.11
C GLU A 614 26.56 -0.43 -28.24
N MET A 615 25.78 -0.70 -29.28
CA MET A 615 26.20 -1.58 -30.38
C MET A 615 27.04 -0.89 -31.47
N PHE A 616 26.78 0.39 -31.77
CA PHE A 616 27.39 1.09 -32.92
C PHE A 616 28.15 2.37 -32.54
N GLY A 617 28.13 2.76 -31.27
CA GLY A 617 28.66 4.04 -30.81
C GLY A 617 27.81 5.26 -31.24
N TRP A 618 28.11 6.41 -30.66
CA TRP A 618 27.40 7.68 -30.93
C TRP A 618 27.42 8.09 -32.42
N GLY A 619 28.53 7.87 -33.11
CA GLY A 619 28.63 8.14 -34.55
C GLY A 619 27.80 7.18 -35.40
N GLY A 620 27.64 5.93 -34.95
CA GLY A 620 26.82 4.92 -35.61
C GLY A 620 25.32 5.24 -35.54
N LEU A 621 24.84 5.85 -34.46
CA LEU A 621 23.44 6.26 -34.33
C LEU A 621 23.00 7.21 -35.48
N ILE A 622 23.88 8.13 -35.86
CA ILE A 622 23.64 9.07 -36.97
C ILE A 622 23.70 8.36 -38.33
N GLY A 623 24.54 7.32 -38.48
CA GLY A 623 24.61 6.53 -39.71
C GLY A 623 23.43 5.56 -39.91
N TYR A 624 22.85 5.09 -38.81
CA TYR A 624 21.81 4.04 -38.79
C TYR A 624 20.45 4.51 -38.28
N TRP A 625 20.18 5.82 -38.25
CA TRP A 625 18.90 6.39 -37.78
C TRP A 625 17.68 5.80 -38.52
N TRP A 626 17.85 5.42 -39.78
CA TRP A 626 16.83 4.81 -40.63
C TRP A 626 16.43 3.39 -40.18
N LEU A 627 17.26 2.69 -39.38
CA LEU A 627 16.90 1.44 -38.70
C LEU A 627 16.22 1.71 -37.35
N VAL A 628 16.72 2.68 -36.60
CA VAL A 628 16.21 3.03 -35.26
C VAL A 628 14.80 3.59 -35.33
N LEU A 629 14.49 4.40 -36.34
CA LEU A 629 13.21 5.12 -36.43
C LEU A 629 12.00 4.20 -36.69
N PRO A 630 12.02 3.25 -37.65
CA PRO A 630 10.93 2.27 -37.82
C PRO A 630 10.76 1.35 -36.60
N VAL A 631 11.86 0.97 -35.98
CA VAL A 631 11.86 0.13 -34.77
C VAL A 631 11.29 0.88 -33.57
N SER A 632 11.45 2.20 -33.51
CA SER A 632 10.81 3.07 -32.50
C SER A 632 9.31 3.28 -32.76
N LEU A 633 8.90 3.28 -34.04
CA LEU A 633 7.49 3.28 -34.40
C LEU A 633 6.77 2.04 -33.87
N TYR A 634 7.39 0.87 -33.98
CA TYR A 634 6.88 -0.36 -33.39
C TYR A 634 6.69 -0.23 -31.86
N GLY A 635 7.70 0.26 -31.14
CA GLY A 635 7.59 0.50 -29.70
C GLY A 635 6.49 1.46 -29.32
N SER A 636 6.28 2.49 -30.14
CA SER A 636 5.23 3.48 -29.90
C SER A 636 3.84 2.86 -30.05
N MET A 637 3.69 1.92 -30.99
CA MET A 637 2.47 1.12 -31.11
C MET A 637 2.27 0.22 -29.89
N LEU A 638 3.32 -0.40 -29.34
CA LEU A 638 3.25 -1.18 -28.10
C LEU A 638 2.83 -0.33 -26.89
N ILE A 639 3.42 0.87 -26.74
CA ILE A 639 3.02 1.84 -25.72
C ILE A 639 1.54 2.17 -25.86
N GLY A 640 1.10 2.55 -27.07
CA GLY A 640 -0.29 2.90 -27.34
C GLY A 640 -1.25 1.74 -27.08
N GLY A 641 -0.93 0.53 -27.53
CA GLY A 641 -1.74 -0.67 -27.30
C GLY A 641 -1.89 -1.02 -25.82
N THR A 642 -0.78 -1.02 -25.08
CA THR A 642 -0.77 -1.28 -23.63
C THR A 642 -1.62 -0.25 -22.88
N MET A 643 -1.47 1.03 -23.24
CA MET A 643 -2.23 2.13 -22.67
C MET A 643 -3.73 2.00 -22.92
N LEU A 644 -4.13 1.71 -24.16
CA LEU A 644 -5.55 1.57 -24.53
C LEU A 644 -6.21 0.41 -23.80
N LEU A 645 -5.51 -0.73 -23.63
CA LEU A 645 -5.99 -1.87 -22.87
C LEU A 645 -6.22 -1.50 -21.40
N ALA A 646 -5.21 -0.91 -20.73
CA ALA A 646 -5.33 -0.47 -19.35
C ALA A 646 -6.42 0.59 -19.14
N LEU A 647 -6.54 1.57 -20.03
CA LEU A 647 -7.59 2.57 -19.96
C LEU A 647 -8.99 2.00 -20.21
N SER A 648 -9.12 1.01 -21.10
CA SER A 648 -10.38 0.32 -21.32
C SER A 648 -10.84 -0.41 -20.06
N TRP A 649 -9.91 -1.02 -19.33
CA TRP A 649 -10.16 -1.65 -18.03
C TRP A 649 -10.61 -0.62 -16.98
N LEU A 650 -9.86 0.47 -16.82
CA LEU A 650 -10.20 1.55 -15.90
C LEU A 650 -11.57 2.16 -16.20
N ARG A 651 -11.88 2.39 -17.48
CA ARG A 651 -13.20 2.88 -17.91
C ARG A 651 -14.31 1.89 -17.57
N GLY A 652 -14.08 0.59 -17.80
CA GLY A 652 -15.02 -0.47 -17.41
C GLY A 652 -15.26 -0.52 -15.90
N CYS A 653 -14.26 -0.14 -15.11
CA CYS A 653 -14.35 -0.04 -13.64
C CYS A 653 -14.99 1.27 -13.15
N GLY A 654 -15.36 2.19 -14.03
CA GLY A 654 -16.03 3.45 -13.67
C GLY A 654 -15.08 4.61 -13.37
N TRP A 655 -13.84 4.58 -13.86
CA TRP A 655 -12.93 5.71 -13.80
C TRP A 655 -13.14 6.67 -14.96
N CYS A 656 -13.15 7.98 -14.67
CA CYS A 656 -13.27 9.03 -15.68
C CYS A 656 -12.36 10.22 -15.38
N CYS A 657 -12.02 10.97 -16.43
CA CYS A 657 -11.30 12.24 -16.29
C CYS A 657 -12.29 13.40 -16.24
N VAL A 658 -12.12 14.25 -15.24
CA VAL A 658 -13.02 15.35 -14.95
C VAL A 658 -12.25 16.67 -14.94
N ASN A 659 -12.82 17.70 -15.60
CA ASN A 659 -12.29 19.06 -15.60
C ASN A 659 -12.90 19.86 -14.43
N ARG A 660 -12.19 19.95 -13.31
CA ARG A 660 -12.71 20.57 -12.07
C ARG A 660 -12.92 22.09 -12.18
N LYS A 661 -12.17 22.80 -13.05
CA LYS A 661 -12.43 24.23 -13.32
C LYS A 661 -13.77 24.46 -14.02
N ALA A 662 -14.18 23.55 -14.90
CA ALA A 662 -15.49 23.64 -15.57
C ALA A 662 -16.65 23.46 -14.58
N ILE A 663 -16.46 22.65 -13.53
CA ILE A 663 -17.46 22.43 -12.48
C ILE A 663 -17.63 23.67 -11.60
N VAL A 664 -16.52 24.30 -11.16
CA VAL A 664 -16.58 25.58 -10.43
C VAL A 664 -17.38 26.62 -11.21
N ARG A 665 -17.12 26.73 -12.52
CA ARG A 665 -17.85 27.69 -13.38
C ARG A 665 -19.34 27.36 -13.48
N ARG A 666 -19.71 26.08 -13.57
CA ARG A 666 -21.12 25.66 -13.59
C ARG A 666 -21.83 25.84 -12.26
N ALA A 667 -21.11 25.74 -11.14
CA ALA A 667 -21.67 26.03 -9.81
C ALA A 667 -21.85 27.54 -9.57
N ALA A 668 -21.10 28.37 -10.28
CA ALA A 668 -21.15 29.83 -10.18
C ALA A 668 -22.20 30.49 -11.11
N THR A 669 -22.74 29.76 -12.07
CA THR A 669 -23.81 30.18 -13.01
C THR A 669 -25.12 29.55 -12.63
#